data_AF-A0A9P3ZI79-F1
#
_entry.id   AF-A0A9P3ZI79-F1
#
_cell.length_a   1.000
_cell.length_b   1.000
_cell.length_c   1.000
_cell.angle_alpha   90.00
_cell.angle_beta   90.00
_cell.angle_gamma   90.00
#
_symmetry.space_group_name_H-M   'P 1'
#
loop_
_entity.id
_entity.type
_entity.pdbx_description
1 polymer ?
#
loop_
_entity_poly.entity_id
_entity_poly.type
_entity_poly.pdbx_seq_one_letter_code
_entity_poly.pdbx_strand_id
1 'polypeptide(L)'
;MKNSTHYRLRALACALLASAAMLGACDDDDPNDDPDPGKKPPVTLTDQIQYDGGDLVGIKSAIYVAEEDGSHTFYLSPTEGLINAEQMKQADDYLRVMVESPKGTVNTASDPFEIEYKDISVKKTTMNDVASVELSADLVTETRLNLYTYVELKSGKTLIARYQNTCTEERDVELTNQYEIDNRIAAVGSVVEWRNVREGNRRFCLYEQEGLAAPEEGAAGVEILLAEELFGTEEIDLATADPAKVQIRCGEFATGAGTTGTLTAKYLTDKFGTIEGLIVALDASKDGKRLRAAYEGTFAGGYAATNTIKVTEPAAGGEAAAAAEAPIAALFSQEPQVGSYVFALGDAETAAAPADLAKGHWAAYVRVLAAKFDGVIDVAAQTSDYWFRLYDHKTYQTYYGEDAGLTGTIETHPNPAGGKEIYLRVNLTLKNGIGVEAEYYGVPTAATADAMDEETLKPVKPFEPYIKFLDKDNKDMLYWPVTAMEVRHDPAYRDSYTGDLLSGYCFYFRNAFTESIDADDNTTPMFFLPDSYLDHEGEIDLPAEGTNCKWNLRFQYMYLSSYNGYGYSDKAKYCMRCPEKAAVTVKQENKEWIFKFSMVDWGVFSTWNPDPTGTGNTLIIEFRGKADKYSGSKPNDLADDFYE
;
A
#
# COMPACT_ATOMS: atom_id res chain seq x y z
N MET A 1 33.93 -36.05 -6.93
CA MET A 1 34.35 -36.70 -8.20
C MET A 1 34.27 -35.65 -9.30
N LYS A 2 35.40 -35.44 -10.01
CA LYS A 2 35.61 -34.99 -11.42
C LYS A 2 34.40 -34.37 -12.17
N ASN A 3 34.47 -33.31 -12.98
CA ASN A 3 35.58 -32.59 -13.63
C ASN A 3 35.02 -31.38 -14.43
N SER A 4 35.72 -30.24 -14.38
CA SER A 4 36.25 -29.47 -15.53
C SER A 4 35.33 -28.65 -16.47
N THR A 5 35.58 -27.34 -16.52
CA THR A 5 36.02 -26.66 -17.77
C THR A 5 36.82 -25.37 -17.50
N HIS A 6 37.83 -25.19 -18.35
CA HIS A 6 38.92 -24.21 -18.31
C HIS A 6 38.57 -22.85 -18.94
N TYR A 7 39.18 -21.75 -18.47
CA TYR A 7 39.63 -20.64 -19.33
C TYR A 7 41.06 -20.18 -18.97
N ARG A 8 41.76 -19.75 -20.02
CA ARG A 8 43.21 -19.82 -20.23
C ARG A 8 43.95 -18.58 -19.72
N LEU A 9 45.01 -18.82 -18.94
CA LEU A 9 46.06 -17.85 -18.61
C LEU A 9 47.03 -17.73 -19.81
N ARG A 10 47.24 -16.53 -20.35
CA ARG A 10 48.36 -16.25 -21.27
C ARG A 10 49.47 -15.54 -20.49
N ALA A 11 50.50 -16.30 -20.15
CA ALA A 11 51.81 -15.77 -19.76
C ALA A 11 52.53 -15.27 -21.02
N LEU A 12 53.08 -14.06 -20.98
CA LEU A 12 54.07 -13.61 -21.94
C LEU A 12 55.40 -13.43 -21.21
N ALA A 13 56.34 -14.30 -21.52
CA ALA A 13 57.74 -14.18 -21.17
C ALA A 13 58.44 -13.32 -22.23
N CYS A 14 59.21 -12.31 -21.80
CA CYS A 14 60.15 -11.62 -22.69
C CYS A 14 61.55 -11.63 -22.09
N ALA A 15 62.48 -12.08 -22.93
CA ALA A 15 63.84 -12.44 -22.63
C ALA A 15 64.77 -11.22 -22.49
N LEU A 16 65.77 -11.38 -21.62
CA LEU A 16 66.99 -10.58 -21.56
C LEU A 16 67.77 -10.73 -22.87
N LEU A 17 68.06 -9.61 -23.54
CA LEU A 17 69.13 -9.50 -24.51
C LEU A 17 69.90 -8.21 -24.26
N ALA A 18 71.14 -8.39 -23.81
CA ALA A 18 72.18 -7.37 -23.81
C ALA A 18 72.72 -7.21 -25.23
N SER A 19 72.86 -5.97 -25.67
CA SER A 19 73.69 -5.61 -26.82
C SER A 19 74.32 -4.25 -26.54
N ALA A 20 75.59 -4.30 -26.16
CA ALA A 20 76.53 -3.22 -26.30
C ALA A 20 76.88 -3.05 -27.79
N ALA A 21 76.79 -1.83 -28.30
CA ALA A 21 77.54 -1.38 -29.47
C ALA A 21 77.70 0.14 -29.37
N MET A 22 78.89 0.54 -28.96
CA MET A 22 79.39 1.90 -29.09
C MET A 22 79.67 2.21 -30.56
N LEU A 23 79.23 3.37 -31.03
CA LEU A 23 79.93 4.14 -32.06
C LEU A 23 79.83 5.62 -31.68
N GLY A 24 80.99 6.22 -31.45
CA GLY A 24 81.15 7.63 -31.19
C GLY A 24 80.96 8.48 -32.44
N ALA A 25 80.54 9.71 -32.21
CA ALA A 25 80.91 10.85 -33.03
C ALA A 25 81.65 11.81 -32.10
N CYS A 26 82.90 12.10 -32.45
CA CYS A 26 83.68 13.17 -31.86
C CYS A 26 82.98 14.51 -32.13
N ASP A 27 82.95 15.37 -31.13
CA ASP A 27 83.15 16.80 -31.33
C ASP A 27 84.13 17.30 -30.27
N ASP A 28 84.94 18.25 -30.68
CA ASP A 28 86.30 18.57 -30.24
C ASP A 28 86.47 18.88 -28.73
N ASP A 29 87.49 18.25 -28.15
CA ASP A 29 88.15 18.69 -26.91
C ASP A 29 88.94 19.99 -27.21
N ASP A 30 88.42 21.15 -26.79
CA ASP A 30 89.24 22.34 -26.53
C ASP A 30 89.63 22.34 -25.04
N PRO A 31 90.91 22.12 -24.68
CA PRO A 31 91.33 22.04 -23.29
C PRO A 31 91.75 23.43 -22.81
N ASN A 32 90.80 24.35 -22.69
CA ASN A 32 90.94 25.60 -21.94
C ASN A 32 89.56 26.23 -21.69
N ASP A 33 88.87 25.78 -20.65
CA ASP A 33 87.97 26.67 -19.93
C ASP A 33 88.15 26.44 -18.42
N ASP A 34 88.65 27.50 -17.78
CA ASP A 34 88.73 27.70 -16.34
C ASP A 34 87.35 27.43 -15.71
N PRO A 35 87.25 26.88 -14.48
CA PRO A 35 85.97 26.72 -13.83
C PRO A 35 85.40 28.11 -13.50
N ASP A 36 84.32 28.49 -14.19
CA ASP A 36 83.49 29.64 -13.84
C ASP A 36 83.07 29.53 -12.36
N PRO A 37 83.50 30.45 -11.47
CA PRO A 37 83.24 30.36 -10.03
C PRO A 37 81.76 30.60 -9.66
N GLY A 38 80.87 30.85 -10.63
CA GLY A 38 79.48 31.24 -10.40
C GLY A 38 78.41 30.14 -10.48
N LYS A 39 78.69 28.96 -11.05
CA LYS A 39 77.66 27.91 -11.19
C LYS A 39 77.64 26.96 -9.98
N LYS A 40 76.64 27.14 -9.10
CA LYS A 40 76.27 26.10 -8.12
C LYS A 40 76.08 24.76 -8.85
N PRO A 41 76.57 23.63 -8.30
CA PRO A 41 76.37 22.32 -8.94
C PRO A 41 74.86 22.05 -9.12
N PRO A 42 74.44 21.42 -10.23
CA PRO A 42 73.02 21.12 -10.46
C PRO A 42 72.51 20.22 -9.33
N VAL A 43 71.50 20.69 -8.59
CA VAL A 43 70.80 19.85 -7.62
C VAL A 43 70.12 18.73 -8.40
N THR A 44 70.54 17.48 -8.18
CA THR A 44 69.92 16.31 -8.81
C THR A 44 68.68 15.93 -7.99
N LEU A 45 67.50 16.35 -8.43
CA LEU A 45 66.21 16.00 -7.83
C LEU A 45 65.61 14.75 -8.51
N THR A 46 64.86 13.95 -7.76
CA THR A 46 64.05 12.84 -8.27
C THR A 46 62.69 12.84 -7.58
N ASP A 47 61.63 13.19 -8.31
CA ASP A 47 60.26 13.32 -7.79
C ASP A 47 60.17 14.20 -6.53
N GLN A 48 60.78 15.39 -6.58
CA GLN A 48 60.99 16.26 -5.42
C GLN A 48 60.82 17.74 -5.77
N ILE A 49 60.52 18.53 -4.74
CA ILE A 49 60.47 20.00 -4.73
C ILE A 49 61.51 20.51 -3.72
N GLN A 50 62.27 21.52 -4.13
CA GLN A 50 63.12 22.33 -3.27
C GLN A 50 62.64 23.77 -3.31
N TYR A 51 62.42 24.36 -2.13
CA TYR A 51 62.00 25.75 -2.01
C TYR A 51 63.00 26.53 -1.16
N ASP A 52 63.46 27.66 -1.70
CA ASP A 52 64.39 28.62 -1.10
C ASP A 52 65.66 28.00 -0.51
N GLY A 53 66.23 27.02 -1.22
CA GLY A 53 67.41 26.28 -0.77
C GLY A 53 67.19 25.42 0.49
N GLY A 54 65.94 25.22 0.90
CA GLY A 54 65.56 24.36 2.03
C GLY A 54 65.62 22.86 1.72
N ASP A 55 64.96 22.08 2.59
CA ASP A 55 64.91 20.62 2.48
C ASP A 55 64.24 20.15 1.18
N LEU A 56 64.70 19.01 0.68
CA LEU A 56 64.08 18.33 -0.46
C LEU A 56 62.82 17.62 0.02
N VAL A 57 61.68 18.00 -0.56
CA VAL A 57 60.38 17.42 -0.24
C VAL A 57 59.95 16.50 -1.37
N GLY A 58 59.69 15.23 -1.08
CA GLY A 58 59.19 14.27 -2.07
C GLY A 58 57.75 14.57 -2.48
N ILE A 59 57.46 14.45 -3.77
CA ILE A 59 56.11 14.54 -4.34
C ILE A 59 55.44 13.18 -4.18
N LYS A 60 54.27 13.13 -3.55
CA LYS A 60 53.52 11.89 -3.28
C LYS A 60 52.19 11.79 -4.02
N SER A 61 51.63 12.92 -4.43
CA SER A 61 50.44 12.96 -5.28
C SER A 61 50.69 13.89 -6.46
N ALA A 62 50.28 13.46 -7.66
CA ALA A 62 50.31 14.30 -8.85
C ALA A 62 49.09 14.04 -9.73
N ILE A 63 48.39 15.11 -10.10
CA ILE A 63 47.24 15.08 -11.00
C ILE A 63 47.34 16.20 -12.03
N TYR A 64 46.54 16.12 -13.08
CA TYR A 64 46.34 17.24 -13.99
C TYR A 64 44.88 17.45 -14.35
N VAL A 65 44.49 18.71 -14.59
CA VAL A 65 43.20 19.07 -15.16
C VAL A 65 43.44 19.50 -16.60
N ALA A 66 42.76 18.85 -17.56
CA ALA A 66 42.70 19.31 -18.94
C ALA A 66 41.57 20.35 -19.05
N GLU A 67 41.93 21.58 -19.38
CA GLU A 67 40.98 22.69 -19.50
C GLU A 67 40.31 22.68 -20.89
N GLU A 68 39.11 23.25 -21.02
CA GLU A 68 38.37 23.29 -22.29
C GLU A 68 39.13 24.02 -23.42
N ASP A 69 40.02 24.96 -23.06
CA ASP A 69 40.86 25.70 -24.00
C ASP A 69 42.08 24.90 -24.50
N GLY A 70 42.25 23.66 -24.01
CA GLY A 70 43.35 22.76 -24.33
C GLY A 70 44.57 22.89 -23.42
N SER A 71 44.60 23.89 -22.52
CA SER A 71 45.65 24.01 -21.51
C SER A 71 45.55 22.92 -20.45
N HIS A 72 46.66 22.69 -19.74
CA HIS A 72 46.74 21.69 -18.69
C HIS A 72 47.25 22.33 -17.41
N THR A 73 46.54 22.11 -16.31
CA THR A 73 46.94 22.53 -14.97
C THR A 73 47.38 21.31 -14.17
N PHE A 74 48.67 21.22 -13.86
CA PHE A 74 49.27 20.17 -13.04
C PHE A 74 49.31 20.59 -11.57
N TYR A 75 49.01 19.65 -10.68
CA TYR A 75 49.12 19.79 -9.23
C TYR A 75 50.02 18.70 -8.68
N LEU A 76 51.07 19.07 -7.95
CA LEU A 76 52.06 18.14 -7.38
C LEU A 76 52.23 18.43 -5.89
N SER A 77 51.83 17.48 -5.03
CA SER A 77 51.80 17.66 -3.57
C SER A 77 52.71 16.66 -2.84
N PRO A 78 53.37 17.10 -1.74
CA PRO A 78 54.00 16.22 -0.76
C PRO A 78 53.05 15.30 0.02
N THR A 79 51.77 15.65 0.09
CA THR A 79 50.74 14.86 0.75
C THR A 79 50.34 13.68 -0.13
N GLU A 80 50.20 12.50 0.47
CA GLU A 80 49.91 11.24 -0.20
C GLU A 80 48.41 11.04 -0.42
N GLY A 81 48.02 10.45 -1.55
CA GLY A 81 46.64 10.00 -1.81
C GLY A 81 45.67 11.09 -2.27
N LEU A 82 46.14 12.25 -2.71
CA LEU A 82 45.29 13.31 -3.27
C LEU A 82 44.97 13.01 -4.74
N ILE A 83 43.68 12.96 -5.07
CA ILE A 83 43.18 12.45 -6.36
C ILE A 83 42.47 13.51 -7.22
N ASN A 84 42.21 14.71 -6.69
CA ASN A 84 41.56 15.80 -7.43
C ASN A 84 42.05 17.19 -6.98
N ALA A 85 41.77 18.24 -7.76
CA ALA A 85 42.29 19.58 -7.49
C ALA A 85 41.74 20.20 -6.20
N GLU A 86 40.56 19.78 -5.75
CA GLU A 86 39.99 20.28 -4.51
C GLU A 86 40.73 19.74 -3.29
N GLN A 87 41.05 18.43 -3.26
CA GLN A 87 41.88 17.83 -2.23
C GLN A 87 43.29 18.44 -2.21
N MET A 88 43.85 18.76 -3.39
CA MET A 88 45.10 19.52 -3.49
C MET A 88 44.98 20.89 -2.81
N LYS A 89 43.92 21.65 -3.12
CA LYS A 89 43.64 22.96 -2.51
C LYS A 89 43.45 22.87 -0.99
N GLN A 90 42.80 21.81 -0.49
CA GLN A 90 42.60 21.61 0.95
C GLN A 90 43.90 21.26 1.69
N ALA A 91 44.82 20.53 1.05
CA ALA A 91 46.13 20.22 1.62
C ALA A 91 47.07 21.44 1.70
N ASP A 92 46.87 22.43 0.82
CA ASP A 92 47.58 23.73 0.79
C ASP A 92 49.13 23.60 0.75
N ASP A 93 49.64 22.55 0.12
CA ASP A 93 51.08 22.23 0.07
C ASP A 93 51.61 21.88 -1.32
N TYR A 94 50.82 22.14 -2.38
CA TYR A 94 51.06 21.71 -3.75
C TYR A 94 51.79 22.75 -4.60
N LEU A 95 52.57 22.26 -5.57
CA LEU A 95 53.05 23.00 -6.73
C LEU A 95 51.98 22.97 -7.83
N ARG A 96 51.55 24.15 -8.27
CA ARG A 96 50.64 24.32 -9.42
C ARG A 96 51.43 24.78 -10.62
N VAL A 97 51.29 24.08 -11.74
CA VAL A 97 51.90 24.45 -13.03
C VAL A 97 50.85 24.41 -14.12
N MET A 98 50.57 25.54 -14.74
CA MET A 98 49.69 25.64 -15.90
C MET A 98 50.51 25.86 -17.17
N VAL A 99 50.22 25.11 -18.23
CA VAL A 99 50.84 25.26 -19.56
C VAL A 99 49.79 25.07 -20.65
N GLU A 100 49.94 25.80 -21.76
CA GLU A 100 49.03 25.67 -22.92
C GLU A 100 49.19 24.30 -23.63
N SER A 101 50.40 23.76 -23.70
CA SER A 101 50.68 22.48 -24.36
C SER A 101 51.77 21.69 -23.62
N PRO A 102 51.46 20.56 -22.96
CA PRO A 102 52.42 19.78 -22.18
C PRO A 102 53.24 18.83 -23.07
N LYS A 103 54.05 19.38 -23.98
CA LYS A 103 54.86 18.62 -24.96
C LYS A 103 56.36 18.92 -24.87
N GLY A 104 56.86 19.23 -23.68
CA GLY A 104 58.27 19.48 -23.42
C GLY A 104 58.56 20.89 -22.90
N THR A 105 59.69 21.46 -23.33
CA THR A 105 60.15 22.79 -22.89
C THR A 105 59.16 23.88 -23.28
N VAL A 106 58.81 24.72 -22.30
CA VAL A 106 57.93 25.88 -22.47
C VAL A 106 58.78 27.11 -22.77
N ASN A 107 58.44 27.88 -23.81
CA ASN A 107 59.09 29.15 -24.07
C ASN A 107 58.50 30.24 -23.17
N THR A 108 59.10 30.46 -22.02
CA THR A 108 58.64 31.41 -20.99
C THR A 108 58.62 32.88 -21.44
N ALA A 109 59.16 33.21 -22.61
CA ALA A 109 59.07 34.54 -23.21
C ALA A 109 57.79 34.75 -24.06
N SER A 110 57.29 33.71 -24.71
CA SER A 110 56.14 33.80 -25.62
C SER A 110 54.89 33.12 -25.08
N ASP A 111 55.05 31.94 -24.48
CA ASP A 111 53.97 30.99 -24.23
C ASP A 111 53.24 31.36 -22.92
N PRO A 112 51.93 31.12 -22.82
CA PRO A 112 51.20 31.22 -21.55
C PRO A 112 51.65 30.13 -20.58
N PHE A 113 52.00 30.53 -19.36
CA PHE A 113 52.28 29.62 -18.26
C PHE A 113 52.01 30.27 -16.90
N GLU A 114 51.76 29.44 -15.90
CA GLU A 114 51.73 29.85 -14.50
C GLU A 114 52.48 28.81 -13.66
N ILE A 115 53.29 29.28 -12.69
CA ILE A 115 53.94 28.44 -11.68
C ILE A 115 53.63 29.04 -10.31
N GLU A 116 53.01 28.27 -9.43
CA GLU A 116 52.67 28.71 -8.07
C GLU A 116 53.10 27.66 -7.04
N TYR A 117 53.85 28.10 -6.03
CA TYR A 117 54.22 27.28 -4.87
C TYR A 117 54.52 28.19 -3.68
N LYS A 118 53.75 28.04 -2.59
CA LYS A 118 53.83 28.91 -1.41
C LYS A 118 53.66 30.39 -1.81
N ASP A 119 54.65 31.24 -1.53
CA ASP A 119 54.64 32.66 -1.86
C ASP A 119 55.29 33.00 -3.22
N ILE A 120 55.73 31.98 -3.99
CA ILE A 120 56.21 32.17 -5.36
C ILE A 120 55.01 32.04 -6.31
N SER A 121 54.77 33.08 -7.10
CA SER A 121 53.79 33.08 -8.20
C SER A 121 54.43 33.72 -9.44
N VAL A 122 54.76 32.89 -10.42
CA VAL A 122 55.37 33.30 -11.68
C VAL A 122 54.39 33.11 -12.83
N LYS A 123 54.10 34.21 -13.50
CA LYS A 123 53.29 34.29 -14.71
C LYS A 123 53.69 35.52 -15.51
N LYS A 124 53.13 35.69 -16.70
CA LYS A 124 53.48 36.79 -17.61
C LYS A 124 53.44 38.18 -16.96
N THR A 125 52.49 38.42 -16.03
CA THR A 125 52.36 39.69 -15.32
C THR A 125 53.33 39.89 -14.16
N THR A 126 53.97 38.83 -13.64
CA THR A 126 54.92 38.88 -12.51
C THR A 126 56.38 38.69 -12.93
N MET A 127 56.67 38.55 -14.23
CA MET A 127 58.02 38.37 -14.78
C MET A 127 59.02 39.48 -14.43
N ASN A 128 58.55 40.69 -14.07
CA ASN A 128 59.44 41.78 -13.65
C ASN A 128 60.21 41.47 -12.36
N ASP A 129 59.70 40.56 -11.53
CA ASP A 129 60.31 40.17 -10.25
C ASP A 129 61.15 38.89 -10.36
N VAL A 130 61.22 38.31 -11.56
CA VAL A 130 61.94 37.07 -11.87
C VAL A 130 63.35 37.39 -12.39
N ALA A 131 64.36 36.72 -11.83
CA ALA A 131 65.75 36.77 -12.30
C ALA A 131 66.00 35.69 -13.36
N SER A 132 65.47 34.47 -13.16
CA SER A 132 65.54 33.38 -14.12
C SER A 132 64.32 32.45 -13.96
N VAL A 133 63.83 31.91 -15.08
CA VAL A 133 62.78 30.89 -15.08
C VAL A 133 63.00 29.90 -16.22
N GLU A 134 62.98 28.61 -15.88
CA GLU A 134 62.97 27.48 -16.81
C GLU A 134 61.77 26.60 -16.50
N LEU A 135 61.05 26.17 -17.53
CA LEU A 135 59.89 25.30 -17.39
C LEU A 135 59.88 24.27 -18.53
N SER A 136 59.68 23.01 -18.17
CA SER A 136 59.39 21.91 -19.08
C SER A 136 58.29 21.07 -18.48
N ALA A 137 57.24 20.82 -19.25
CA ALA A 137 56.14 19.94 -18.89
C ALA A 137 55.83 19.06 -20.09
N ASP A 138 56.10 17.76 -19.96
CA ASP A 138 55.88 16.77 -21.00
C ASP A 138 54.97 15.67 -20.46
N LEU A 139 53.70 15.68 -20.89
CA LEU A 139 52.75 14.63 -20.60
C LEU A 139 52.99 13.47 -21.59
N VAL A 140 54.01 12.68 -21.28
CA VAL A 140 54.54 11.60 -22.14
C VAL A 140 53.46 10.58 -22.52
N THR A 141 52.53 10.31 -21.59
CA THR A 141 51.28 9.57 -21.79
C THR A 141 50.19 10.22 -20.94
N GLU A 142 48.91 9.88 -21.15
CA GLU A 142 47.76 10.35 -20.33
C GLU A 142 47.88 10.07 -18.81
N THR A 143 48.91 9.36 -18.38
CA THR A 143 49.13 8.96 -16.99
C THR A 143 50.55 9.19 -16.50
N ARG A 144 51.42 9.87 -17.28
CA ARG A 144 52.84 10.00 -16.95
C ARG A 144 53.40 11.34 -17.34
N LEU A 145 53.84 12.10 -16.34
CA LEU A 145 54.36 13.45 -16.47
C LEU A 145 55.88 13.46 -16.29
N ASN A 146 56.57 14.18 -17.16
CA ASN A 146 57.95 14.59 -17.00
C ASN A 146 57.98 16.12 -16.88
N LEU A 147 58.08 16.62 -15.65
CA LEU A 147 58.06 18.04 -15.31
C LEU A 147 59.39 18.47 -14.69
N TYR A 148 59.86 19.63 -15.13
CA TYR A 148 60.96 20.35 -14.52
C TYR A 148 60.63 21.83 -14.46
N THR A 149 60.86 22.43 -13.30
CA THR A 149 60.83 23.89 -13.18
C THR A 149 61.98 24.38 -12.33
N TYR A 150 62.55 25.50 -12.75
CA TYR A 150 63.49 26.32 -11.99
C TYR A 150 62.97 27.75 -12.02
N VAL A 151 62.84 28.36 -10.84
CA VAL A 151 62.53 29.78 -10.68
C VAL A 151 63.56 30.37 -9.73
N GLU A 152 64.08 31.53 -10.09
CA GLU A 152 64.86 32.40 -9.22
C GLU A 152 64.27 33.80 -9.29
N LEU A 153 63.80 34.32 -8.16
CA LEU A 153 63.31 35.69 -8.05
C LEU A 153 64.47 36.66 -7.85
N LYS A 154 64.27 37.95 -8.19
CA LYS A 154 65.25 39.02 -7.90
C LYS A 154 65.52 39.22 -6.40
N SER A 155 64.65 38.70 -5.54
CA SER A 155 64.86 38.63 -4.10
C SER A 155 65.91 37.57 -3.70
N GLY A 156 66.32 36.70 -4.62
CA GLY A 156 67.21 35.56 -4.39
C GLY A 156 66.49 34.26 -4.00
N LYS A 157 65.15 34.31 -3.84
CA LYS A 157 64.34 33.16 -3.48
C LYS A 157 64.21 32.20 -4.67
N THR A 158 64.39 30.90 -4.44
CA THR A 158 64.39 29.88 -5.50
C THR A 158 63.30 28.82 -5.35
N LEU A 159 62.87 28.24 -6.46
CA LEU A 159 62.03 27.04 -6.52
C LEU A 159 62.61 26.11 -7.58
N ILE A 160 62.86 24.86 -7.21
CA ILE A 160 63.32 23.83 -8.13
C ILE A 160 62.43 22.60 -7.94
N ALA A 161 61.81 22.09 -9.00
CA ALA A 161 61.09 20.83 -8.93
C ALA A 161 61.43 19.93 -10.11
N ARG A 162 61.50 18.63 -9.85
CA ARG A 162 61.65 17.59 -10.87
C ARG A 162 60.66 16.48 -10.55
N TYR A 163 59.86 16.10 -11.53
CA TYR A 163 58.91 15.00 -11.43
C TYR A 163 58.94 14.17 -12.70
N GLN A 164 59.09 12.86 -12.57
CA GLN A 164 59.11 11.92 -13.69
C GLN A 164 58.39 10.63 -13.30
N ASN A 165 57.09 10.75 -13.01
CA ASN A 165 56.31 9.65 -12.48
C ASN A 165 54.84 9.73 -12.91
N THR A 166 54.00 8.88 -12.34
CA THR A 166 52.57 8.82 -12.62
C THR A 166 51.90 10.16 -12.32
N CYS A 167 51.14 10.68 -13.28
CA CYS A 167 50.31 11.86 -13.11
C CYS A 167 49.02 11.60 -13.86
N THR A 168 47.92 11.41 -13.13
CA THR A 168 46.64 11.06 -13.73
C THR A 168 45.82 12.30 -13.98
N GLU A 169 45.05 12.30 -15.06
CA GLU A 169 43.99 13.27 -15.26
C GLU A 169 43.04 13.22 -14.06
N GLU A 170 42.63 14.38 -13.56
CA GLU A 170 41.49 14.48 -12.66
C GLU A 170 40.28 13.92 -13.40
N ARG A 171 39.86 12.74 -12.98
CA ARG A 171 38.66 12.09 -13.49
C ARG A 171 37.70 11.92 -12.35
N ASP A 172 36.45 12.18 -12.67
CA ASP A 172 35.33 11.81 -11.85
C ASP A 172 35.42 10.31 -11.52
N VAL A 173 35.35 9.98 -10.22
CA VAL A 173 35.31 8.58 -9.78
C VAL A 173 34.05 7.94 -10.36
N GLU A 174 34.22 6.84 -11.10
CA GLU A 174 33.10 6.06 -11.61
C GLU A 174 32.35 5.43 -10.42
N LEU A 175 31.09 5.82 -10.25
CA LEU A 175 30.24 5.30 -9.19
C LEU A 175 29.62 3.97 -9.63
N THR A 176 29.63 2.98 -8.75
CA THR A 176 28.92 1.70 -8.96
C THR A 176 28.14 1.35 -7.70
N ASN A 177 26.81 1.44 -7.75
CA ASN A 177 25.92 1.26 -6.59
C ASN A 177 26.34 2.15 -5.40
N GLN A 178 26.59 3.42 -5.73
CA GLN A 178 27.14 4.44 -4.83
C GLN A 178 26.47 5.77 -5.10
N TYR A 179 26.53 6.65 -4.12
CA TYR A 179 26.27 8.08 -4.31
C TYR A 179 27.42 8.89 -3.72
N GLU A 180 27.58 10.11 -4.22
CA GLU A 180 28.58 11.04 -3.77
C GLU A 180 27.95 12.40 -3.51
N ILE A 181 28.25 12.96 -2.34
CA ILE A 181 27.88 14.33 -1.96
C ILE A 181 29.06 14.97 -1.25
N ASP A 182 29.39 16.22 -1.58
CA ASP A 182 30.49 16.97 -0.96
C ASP A 182 31.82 16.15 -0.94
N ASN A 183 32.15 15.46 -2.04
CA ASN A 183 33.30 14.57 -2.21
C ASN A 183 33.36 13.34 -1.27
N ARG A 184 32.27 13.06 -0.53
CA ARG A 184 32.11 11.82 0.23
C ARG A 184 31.35 10.82 -0.64
N ILE A 185 32.02 9.72 -0.98
CA ILE A 185 31.39 8.56 -1.63
C ILE A 185 30.84 7.61 -0.56
N ALA A 186 29.60 7.19 -0.72
CA ALA A 186 28.93 6.22 0.13
C ALA A 186 28.31 5.09 -0.71
N ALA A 187 28.38 3.87 -0.20
CA ALA A 187 27.73 2.70 -0.81
C ALA A 187 26.22 2.76 -0.58
N VAL A 188 25.45 2.30 -1.58
CA VAL A 188 23.99 2.14 -1.46
C VAL A 188 23.71 0.72 -0.94
N GLY A 189 23.24 0.63 0.31
CA GLY A 189 22.87 -0.62 0.97
C GLY A 189 21.43 -1.06 0.71
N SER A 190 20.52 -0.13 0.41
CA SER A 190 19.12 -0.45 0.05
C SER A 190 18.53 0.57 -0.88
N VAL A 191 17.64 0.11 -1.76
CA VAL A 191 16.87 0.98 -2.67
C VAL A 191 15.40 0.69 -2.51
N VAL A 192 14.61 1.74 -2.29
CA VAL A 192 13.16 1.65 -2.11
C VAL A 192 12.46 2.52 -3.16
N GLU A 193 11.51 1.93 -3.89
CA GLU A 193 10.49 2.65 -4.67
C GLU A 193 9.18 2.67 -3.89
N TRP A 194 8.60 3.86 -3.71
CA TRP A 194 7.32 4.03 -3.05
C TRP A 194 6.39 4.90 -3.88
N ARG A 195 5.30 4.30 -4.39
CA ARG A 195 4.36 4.97 -5.30
C ARG A 195 3.22 5.64 -4.54
N ASN A 196 2.88 6.86 -4.89
CA ASN A 196 1.68 7.55 -4.40
C ASN A 196 0.75 7.82 -5.57
N VAL A 197 -0.25 6.94 -5.71
CA VAL A 197 -1.17 6.97 -6.85
C VAL A 197 -2.12 8.17 -6.79
N ARG A 198 -2.47 8.64 -5.59
CA ARG A 198 -3.31 9.84 -5.40
C ARG A 198 -2.65 11.10 -5.91
N GLU A 199 -1.36 11.24 -5.64
CA GLU A 199 -0.59 12.41 -6.03
C GLU A 199 0.07 12.27 -7.40
N GLY A 200 0.03 11.08 -8.00
CA GLY A 200 0.65 10.80 -9.29
C GLY A 200 2.17 10.94 -9.24
N ASN A 201 2.80 10.47 -8.16
CA ASN A 201 4.24 10.54 -7.99
C ASN A 201 4.84 9.27 -7.38
N ARG A 202 6.16 9.17 -7.45
CA ARG A 202 6.96 8.10 -6.87
C ARG A 202 8.11 8.69 -6.07
N ARG A 203 8.41 8.06 -4.95
CA ARG A 203 9.59 8.35 -4.14
C ARG A 203 10.61 7.22 -4.32
N PHE A 204 11.82 7.55 -4.74
CA PHE A 204 12.98 6.66 -4.73
C PHE A 204 13.89 7.05 -3.57
N CYS A 205 14.34 6.06 -2.80
CA CYS A 205 15.29 6.27 -1.72
C CYS A 205 16.48 5.34 -1.91
N LEU A 206 17.68 5.88 -2.05
CA LEU A 206 18.95 5.14 -2.11
C LEU A 206 19.65 5.32 -0.77
N TYR A 207 19.50 4.34 0.12
CA TYR A 207 19.99 4.40 1.49
C TYR A 207 21.37 3.80 1.65
N GLU A 208 22.15 4.32 2.60
CA GLU A 208 23.39 3.68 3.06
C GLU A 208 23.12 2.38 3.83
N GLN A 209 22.00 2.33 4.55
CA GLN A 209 21.59 1.18 5.36
C GLN A 209 21.10 0.01 4.49
N GLU A 210 21.47 -1.20 4.88
CA GLU A 210 20.98 -2.45 4.27
C GLU A 210 19.64 -2.92 4.88
N GLY A 211 18.85 -3.64 4.09
CA GLY A 211 17.63 -4.31 4.54
C GLY A 211 16.38 -3.43 4.64
N LEU A 212 16.38 -2.21 4.09
CA LEU A 212 15.19 -1.36 4.10
C LEU A 212 14.21 -1.77 3.02
N ALA A 213 12.94 -1.98 3.42
CA ALA A 213 11.86 -2.44 2.55
C ALA A 213 10.78 -1.37 2.29
N ALA A 214 10.84 -0.24 3.00
CA ALA A 214 9.92 0.90 2.88
C ALA A 214 10.68 2.21 3.20
N PRO A 215 10.14 3.39 2.84
CA PRO A 215 10.78 4.65 3.17
C PRO A 215 10.93 4.84 4.69
N GLU A 216 12.12 5.27 5.12
CA GLU A 216 12.43 5.50 6.54
C GLU A 216 12.86 6.96 6.73
N GLU A 217 12.14 7.69 7.58
CA GLU A 217 12.42 9.09 7.84
C GLU A 217 13.76 9.25 8.57
N GLY A 218 14.63 10.11 8.03
CA GLY A 218 15.93 10.42 8.63
C GLY A 218 17.04 9.42 8.32
N ALA A 219 16.76 8.37 7.56
CA ALA A 219 17.80 7.47 7.07
C ALA A 219 18.73 8.19 6.07
N ALA A 220 20.04 7.95 6.19
CA ALA A 220 21.04 8.59 5.33
C ALA A 220 20.97 8.02 3.90
N GLY A 221 20.94 8.92 2.91
CA GLY A 221 20.85 8.53 1.51
C GLY A 221 20.40 9.65 0.59
N VAL A 222 20.05 9.27 -0.64
CA VAL A 222 19.45 10.15 -1.65
C VAL A 222 17.95 9.87 -1.73
N GLU A 223 17.12 10.90 -1.54
CA GLU A 223 15.69 10.86 -1.77
C GLU A 223 15.34 11.60 -3.06
N ILE A 224 14.54 10.97 -3.92
CA ILE A 224 14.05 11.54 -5.18
C ILE A 224 12.53 11.41 -5.20
N LEU A 225 11.81 12.52 -5.21
CA LEU A 225 10.39 12.57 -5.56
C LEU A 225 10.27 12.87 -7.05
N LEU A 226 9.58 12.01 -7.79
CA LEU A 226 9.44 12.06 -9.23
C LEU A 226 7.98 11.91 -9.63
N ALA A 227 7.46 12.81 -10.47
CA ALA A 227 6.12 12.66 -11.04
C ALA A 227 6.04 11.38 -11.90
N GLU A 228 4.89 10.71 -11.85
CA GLU A 228 4.65 9.41 -12.50
C GLU A 228 4.97 9.46 -14.00
N GLU A 229 4.60 10.55 -14.68
CA GLU A 229 4.81 10.71 -16.12
C GLU A 229 6.27 10.91 -16.54
N LEU A 230 7.18 11.21 -15.60
CA LEU A 230 8.60 11.40 -15.88
C LEU A 230 9.42 10.11 -15.71
N PHE A 231 8.88 9.12 -15.01
CA PHE A 231 9.55 7.83 -14.82
C PHE A 231 9.76 7.12 -16.17
N GLY A 232 10.95 6.56 -16.38
CA GLY A 232 11.31 5.91 -17.65
C GLY A 232 11.87 6.85 -18.73
N THR A 233 11.88 8.16 -18.49
CA THR A 233 12.57 9.11 -19.37
C THR A 233 14.07 8.78 -19.41
N GLU A 234 14.68 8.76 -20.61
CA GLU A 234 16.10 8.42 -20.76
C GLU A 234 16.99 9.36 -19.95
N GLU A 235 16.75 10.66 -20.05
CA GLU A 235 17.49 11.70 -19.33
C GLU A 235 16.57 12.89 -19.07
N ILE A 236 16.38 13.24 -17.79
CA ILE A 236 15.63 14.40 -17.35
C ILE A 236 16.62 15.53 -17.10
N ASP A 237 16.52 16.62 -17.86
CA ASP A 237 17.32 17.83 -17.64
C ASP A 237 16.81 18.62 -16.43
N LEU A 238 17.60 18.66 -15.36
CA LEU A 238 17.25 19.32 -14.11
C LEU A 238 17.24 20.86 -14.22
N ALA A 239 17.86 21.43 -15.25
CA ALA A 239 17.83 22.88 -15.49
C ALA A 239 16.45 23.35 -16.00
N THR A 240 15.72 22.46 -16.66
CA THR A 240 14.41 22.77 -17.28
C THR A 240 13.24 22.00 -16.67
N ALA A 241 13.51 20.99 -15.84
CA ALA A 241 12.50 20.24 -15.12
C ALA A 241 11.65 21.13 -14.20
N ASP A 242 10.36 20.83 -14.11
CA ASP A 242 9.45 21.46 -13.16
C ASP A 242 9.83 21.05 -11.72
N PRO A 243 10.19 22.00 -10.83
CA PRO A 243 10.57 21.68 -9.45
C PRO A 243 9.45 21.02 -8.62
N ALA A 244 8.18 21.14 -9.04
CA ALA A 244 7.09 20.41 -8.40
C ALA A 244 7.08 18.92 -8.77
N LYS A 245 7.65 18.57 -9.92
CA LYS A 245 7.67 17.20 -10.48
C LYS A 245 8.96 16.44 -10.21
N VAL A 246 10.05 17.15 -9.92
CA VAL A 246 11.36 16.55 -9.61
C VAL A 246 11.95 17.23 -8.38
N GLN A 247 11.98 16.52 -7.25
CA GLN A 247 12.63 17.00 -6.03
C GLN A 247 13.67 15.99 -5.57
N ILE A 248 14.90 16.44 -5.36
CA ILE A 248 16.00 15.58 -4.91
C ILE A 248 16.57 16.15 -3.63
N ARG A 249 16.83 15.29 -2.65
CA ARG A 249 17.40 15.66 -1.35
C ARG A 249 18.49 14.65 -0.94
N CYS A 250 19.58 15.17 -0.39
CA CYS A 250 20.63 14.37 0.23
C CYS A 250 21.37 15.25 1.25
N GLY A 251 21.17 15.02 2.55
CA GLY A 251 21.71 15.90 3.60
C GLY A 251 21.24 17.35 3.41
N GLU A 252 22.19 18.28 3.26
CA GLU A 252 21.91 19.70 2.99
C GLU A 252 21.64 20.00 1.51
N PHE A 253 21.92 19.06 0.61
CA PHE A 253 21.63 19.26 -0.81
C PHE A 253 20.13 19.10 -1.06
N ALA A 254 19.53 20.09 -1.71
CA ALA A 254 18.14 20.04 -2.15
C ALA A 254 17.96 20.78 -3.48
N THR A 255 17.23 20.17 -4.42
CA THR A 255 16.93 20.80 -5.71
C THR A 255 16.03 22.03 -5.54
N GLY A 256 16.11 22.93 -6.51
CA GLY A 256 15.33 24.16 -6.57
C GLY A 256 15.79 25.03 -7.75
N ALA A 257 15.43 26.31 -7.74
CA ALA A 257 15.89 27.25 -8.77
C ALA A 257 17.42 27.24 -8.91
N GLY A 258 17.92 27.18 -10.15
CA GLY A 258 19.36 27.16 -10.45
C GLY A 258 20.03 25.78 -10.35
N THR A 259 19.28 24.71 -10.08
CA THR A 259 19.81 23.34 -10.20
C THR A 259 20.08 23.03 -11.67
N THR A 260 21.20 22.38 -11.97
CA THR A 260 21.54 21.86 -13.30
C THR A 260 21.91 20.38 -13.22
N GLY A 261 22.04 19.74 -14.38
CA GLY A 261 22.45 18.34 -14.51
C GLY A 261 21.31 17.44 -14.92
N THR A 262 21.43 16.13 -14.66
CA THR A 262 20.54 15.12 -15.23
C THR A 262 20.08 14.08 -14.21
N LEU A 263 18.90 13.51 -14.45
CA LEU A 263 18.34 12.39 -13.70
C LEU A 263 17.76 11.35 -14.65
N THR A 264 18.06 10.08 -14.39
CA THR A 264 17.42 8.91 -15.00
C THR A 264 16.91 8.01 -13.89
N ALA A 265 15.63 7.64 -13.94
CA ALA A 265 15.04 6.62 -13.07
C ALA A 265 14.12 5.73 -13.93
N LYS A 266 14.47 4.45 -14.05
CA LYS A 266 13.73 3.50 -14.90
C LYS A 266 13.91 2.06 -14.42
N TYR A 267 12.97 1.19 -14.79
CA TYR A 267 13.17 -0.23 -14.58
C TYR A 267 14.26 -0.79 -15.51
N LEU A 268 15.07 -1.68 -14.95
CA LEU A 268 15.84 -2.64 -15.73
C LEU A 268 14.88 -3.77 -16.09
N THR A 269 14.70 -4.04 -17.38
CA THR A 269 13.81 -5.10 -17.85
C THR A 269 14.56 -6.11 -18.71
N ASP A 270 14.17 -7.38 -18.60
CA ASP A 270 14.62 -8.42 -19.51
C ASP A 270 14.08 -8.22 -20.94
N LYS A 271 14.46 -9.12 -21.86
CA LYS A 271 13.99 -9.09 -23.26
C LYS A 271 12.48 -9.31 -23.42
N PHE A 272 11.78 -9.73 -22.37
CA PHE A 272 10.35 -9.99 -22.34
C PHE A 272 9.56 -8.89 -21.60
N GLY A 273 10.24 -7.87 -21.06
CA GLY A 273 9.63 -6.79 -20.30
C GLY A 273 9.45 -7.09 -18.80
N THR A 274 9.99 -8.20 -18.30
CA THR A 274 9.99 -8.53 -16.87
C THR A 274 10.95 -7.57 -16.15
N ILE A 275 10.50 -6.98 -15.05
CA ILE A 275 11.35 -6.13 -14.20
C ILE A 275 12.41 -7.01 -13.53
N GLU A 276 13.69 -6.74 -13.79
CA GLU A 276 14.85 -7.38 -13.16
C GLU A 276 15.50 -6.48 -12.10
N GLY A 277 15.21 -5.18 -12.12
CA GLY A 277 15.75 -4.22 -11.17
C GLY A 277 15.37 -2.77 -11.48
N LEU A 278 16.09 -1.85 -10.86
CA LEU A 278 15.95 -0.41 -11.03
C LEU A 278 17.30 0.19 -11.43
N ILE A 279 17.27 1.13 -12.36
CA ILE A 279 18.38 2.00 -12.70
C ILE A 279 18.07 3.40 -12.18
N VAL A 280 18.98 3.95 -11.38
CA VAL A 280 18.97 5.36 -10.98
C VAL A 280 20.34 5.95 -11.28
N ALA A 281 20.37 6.95 -12.15
CA ALA A 281 21.57 7.73 -12.46
C ALA A 281 21.26 9.21 -12.22
N LEU A 282 22.10 9.89 -11.45
CA LEU A 282 21.93 11.27 -11.05
C LEU A 282 23.28 11.99 -11.13
N ASP A 283 23.27 13.17 -11.74
CA ASP A 283 24.33 14.15 -11.61
C ASP A 283 23.67 15.53 -11.50
N ALA A 284 23.63 16.09 -10.30
CA ALA A 284 22.98 17.36 -10.03
C ALA A 284 23.96 18.35 -9.42
N SER A 285 23.94 19.59 -9.90
CA SER A 285 24.77 20.68 -9.37
C SER A 285 23.92 21.86 -8.94
N LYS A 286 24.23 22.43 -7.77
CA LYS A 286 23.56 23.61 -7.23
C LYS A 286 24.43 24.31 -6.19
N ASP A 287 24.52 25.64 -6.26
CA ASP A 287 25.21 26.49 -5.27
C ASP A 287 26.67 26.03 -4.97
N GLY A 288 27.37 25.53 -6.01
CA GLY A 288 28.74 25.00 -5.89
C GLY A 288 28.85 23.60 -5.27
N LYS A 289 27.73 22.99 -4.87
CA LYS A 289 27.64 21.59 -4.45
C LYS A 289 27.25 20.70 -5.64
N ARG A 290 27.77 19.48 -5.68
CA ARG A 290 27.41 18.45 -6.67
C ARG A 290 27.00 17.18 -5.96
N LEU A 291 25.88 16.61 -6.38
CA LEU A 291 25.34 15.33 -5.92
C LEU A 291 25.32 14.37 -7.09
N ARG A 292 25.96 13.22 -6.95
CA ARG A 292 25.93 12.14 -7.95
C ARG A 292 25.41 10.86 -7.35
N ALA A 293 24.72 10.06 -8.14
CA ALA A 293 24.37 8.69 -7.76
C ALA A 293 24.36 7.79 -8.99
N ALA A 294 24.84 6.57 -8.83
CA ALA A 294 24.74 5.52 -9.83
C ALA A 294 24.32 4.22 -9.15
N TYR A 295 23.18 3.69 -9.57
CA TYR A 295 22.62 2.47 -9.05
C TYR A 295 22.02 1.62 -10.16
N GLU A 296 22.37 0.33 -10.17
CA GLU A 296 21.74 -0.71 -10.97
C GLU A 296 21.62 -1.97 -10.12
N GLY A 297 20.39 -2.37 -9.80
CA GLY A 297 20.18 -3.53 -8.94
C GLY A 297 18.74 -3.75 -8.48
N THR A 298 18.59 -4.63 -7.49
CA THR A 298 17.30 -5.00 -6.89
C THR A 298 16.81 -3.97 -5.90
N PHE A 299 15.52 -3.68 -5.91
CA PHE A 299 14.90 -2.71 -5.02
C PHE A 299 13.73 -3.34 -4.25
N ALA A 300 13.35 -2.73 -3.14
CA ALA A 300 12.07 -2.97 -2.49
C ALA A 300 11.03 -1.98 -3.03
N GLY A 301 9.78 -2.42 -3.12
CA GLY A 301 8.71 -1.67 -3.77
C GLY A 301 7.44 -1.65 -2.94
N GLY A 302 6.65 -0.58 -3.07
CA GLY A 302 5.32 -0.52 -2.47
C GLY A 302 4.54 0.75 -2.77
N TYR A 303 3.43 0.94 -2.05
CA TYR A 303 2.49 2.04 -2.25
C TYR A 303 2.22 2.79 -0.96
N ALA A 304 2.11 4.11 -1.07
CA ALA A 304 1.54 4.93 -0.01
C ALA A 304 0.04 4.66 0.07
N ALA A 305 -0.38 4.07 1.19
CA ALA A 305 -1.79 3.81 1.48
C ALA A 305 -2.14 4.28 2.90
N THR A 306 -3.36 4.78 3.09
CA THR A 306 -3.90 5.14 4.42
C THR A 306 -4.28 3.91 5.22
N ASN A 307 -4.58 2.78 4.56
CA ASN A 307 -5.11 1.56 5.19
C ASN A 307 -6.39 1.83 5.98
N THR A 308 -7.29 2.62 5.38
CA THR A 308 -8.55 3.06 5.99
C THR A 308 -9.75 2.87 5.06
N ILE A 309 -10.93 2.80 5.66
CA ILE A 309 -12.23 2.89 5.00
C ILE A 309 -13.01 4.06 5.61
N LYS A 310 -13.73 4.77 4.76
CA LYS A 310 -14.61 5.87 5.12
C LYS A 310 -15.87 5.78 4.28
N VAL A 311 -17.02 5.72 4.94
CA VAL A 311 -18.34 5.75 4.31
C VAL A 311 -19.04 7.03 4.70
N THR A 312 -19.50 7.78 3.70
CA THR A 312 -20.19 9.06 3.87
C THR A 312 -21.64 8.91 3.45
N GLU A 313 -22.56 9.00 4.40
CA GLU A 313 -23.99 8.99 4.11
C GLU A 313 -24.47 10.32 3.51
N PRO A 314 -25.49 10.32 2.64
CA PRO A 314 -26.07 11.53 2.10
C PRO A 314 -26.67 12.40 3.21
N ALA A 315 -26.45 13.71 3.12
CA ALA A 315 -27.00 14.69 4.06
C ALA A 315 -28.53 14.63 4.13
N ALA A 316 -29.10 14.19 5.25
CA ALA A 316 -30.52 14.37 5.53
C ALA A 316 -30.79 15.84 5.91
N GLY A 317 -30.88 16.73 4.91
CA GLY A 317 -31.26 18.14 5.10
C GLY A 317 -30.18 19.19 4.86
N GLY A 318 -29.08 18.86 4.17
CA GLY A 318 -28.10 19.84 3.65
C GLY A 318 -26.77 19.93 4.40
N GLU A 319 -26.62 19.27 5.55
CA GLU A 319 -25.32 19.04 6.20
C GLU A 319 -24.96 17.55 6.11
N ALA A 320 -23.82 17.24 5.49
CA ALA A 320 -23.32 15.87 5.41
C ALA A 320 -23.05 15.34 6.83
N ALA A 321 -23.52 14.13 7.14
CA ALA A 321 -23.15 13.46 8.37
C ALA A 321 -21.62 13.32 8.41
N ALA A 322 -21.01 13.52 9.58
CA ALA A 322 -19.58 13.34 9.75
C ALA A 322 -19.21 11.87 9.45
N ALA A 323 -18.63 11.63 8.29
CA ALA A 323 -18.10 10.32 7.92
C ALA A 323 -16.90 10.00 8.81
N ALA A 324 -17.00 8.95 9.61
CA ALA A 324 -15.89 8.45 10.40
C ALA A 324 -14.97 7.63 9.48
N GLU A 325 -13.70 8.00 9.45
CA GLU A 325 -12.65 7.18 8.84
C GLU A 325 -12.19 6.14 9.87
N ALA A 326 -12.14 4.88 9.46
CA ALA A 326 -11.80 3.75 10.30
C ALA A 326 -10.61 2.96 9.71
N PRO A 327 -9.72 2.41 10.54
CA PRO A 327 -8.63 1.56 10.06
C PRO A 327 -9.17 0.24 9.48
N ILE A 328 -8.55 -0.23 8.40
CA ILE A 328 -8.79 -1.56 7.85
C ILE A 328 -7.86 -2.55 8.59
N ALA A 329 -8.42 -3.39 9.45
CA ALA A 329 -7.64 -4.38 10.19
C ALA A 329 -7.06 -5.49 9.28
N ALA A 330 -7.80 -5.89 8.24
CA ALA A 330 -7.38 -6.89 7.27
C ALA A 330 -8.09 -6.69 5.92
N LEU A 331 -7.35 -6.91 4.83
CA LEU A 331 -7.92 -7.19 3.52
C LEU A 331 -7.96 -8.71 3.33
N PHE A 332 -9.15 -9.28 3.15
CA PHE A 332 -9.30 -10.68 2.78
C PHE A 332 -9.30 -10.81 1.26
N SER A 333 -8.64 -11.84 0.75
CA SER A 333 -8.68 -12.17 -0.68
C SER A 333 -8.99 -13.64 -0.90
N GLN A 334 -9.78 -13.93 -1.91
CA GLN A 334 -9.92 -15.28 -2.43
C GLN A 334 -8.85 -15.51 -3.51
N GLU A 335 -8.28 -16.73 -3.58
CA GLU A 335 -7.50 -17.10 -4.76
C GLU A 335 -8.34 -16.89 -6.03
N PRO A 336 -7.74 -16.41 -7.15
CA PRO A 336 -8.51 -16.08 -8.34
C PRO A 336 -9.30 -17.27 -8.84
N GLN A 337 -10.63 -17.29 -8.63
CA GLN A 337 -11.49 -18.19 -9.38
C GLN A 337 -11.51 -17.73 -10.83
N VAL A 338 -11.51 -18.69 -11.76
CA VAL A 338 -11.44 -18.52 -13.22
C VAL A 338 -11.80 -17.11 -13.70
N GLY A 339 -10.80 -16.23 -13.80
CA GLY A 339 -10.91 -14.89 -14.39
C GLY A 339 -11.23 -13.71 -13.47
N SER A 340 -11.18 -13.80 -12.13
CA SER A 340 -11.38 -12.63 -11.24
C SER A 340 -10.60 -12.69 -9.93
N TYR A 341 -10.21 -11.52 -9.42
CA TYR A 341 -9.77 -11.30 -8.04
C TYR A 341 -10.96 -10.88 -7.18
N VAL A 342 -11.03 -11.37 -5.95
CA VAL A 342 -12.11 -11.05 -5.00
C VAL A 342 -11.49 -10.60 -3.69
N PHE A 343 -11.99 -9.48 -3.16
CA PHE A 343 -11.52 -8.81 -1.97
C PHE A 343 -12.67 -8.49 -1.02
N ALA A 344 -12.42 -8.55 0.28
CA ALA A 344 -13.33 -8.08 1.32
C ALA A 344 -12.58 -7.33 2.40
N LEU A 345 -13.13 -6.19 2.84
CA LEU A 345 -12.55 -5.32 3.86
C LEU A 345 -13.68 -4.59 4.61
N GLY A 346 -13.39 -3.95 5.73
CA GLY A 346 -14.40 -3.22 6.50
C GLY A 346 -13.80 -2.47 7.67
N ASP A 347 -14.67 -1.85 8.46
CA ASP A 347 -14.31 -1.04 9.64
C ASP A 347 -14.30 -1.85 10.96
N ALA A 348 -14.36 -3.17 10.88
CA ALA A 348 -14.21 -4.03 12.04
C ALA A 348 -12.80 -3.89 12.63
N GLU A 349 -12.71 -3.42 13.89
CA GLU A 349 -11.44 -3.20 14.60
C GLU A 349 -10.56 -4.45 14.67
N THR A 350 -11.20 -5.63 14.73
CA THR A 350 -10.53 -6.93 14.68
C THR A 350 -11.28 -7.86 13.75
N ALA A 351 -10.62 -8.31 12.68
CA ALA A 351 -11.15 -9.34 11.79
C ALA A 351 -10.06 -10.37 11.48
N ALA A 352 -10.32 -11.64 11.80
CA ALA A 352 -9.42 -12.75 11.52
C ALA A 352 -9.93 -13.64 10.37
N ALA A 353 -11.23 -13.58 10.08
CA ALA A 353 -11.88 -14.21 8.93
C ALA A 353 -12.89 -13.23 8.29
N PRO A 354 -13.31 -13.45 7.03
CA PRO A 354 -14.26 -12.56 6.36
C PRO A 354 -15.56 -12.33 7.14
N ALA A 355 -16.11 -13.36 7.79
CA ALA A 355 -17.32 -13.25 8.60
C ALA A 355 -17.17 -12.30 9.81
N ASP A 356 -15.95 -12.06 10.28
CA ASP A 356 -15.71 -11.11 11.37
C ASP A 356 -15.93 -9.65 10.95
N LEU A 357 -15.94 -9.35 9.64
CA LEU A 357 -16.27 -8.01 9.12
C LEU A 357 -17.67 -7.56 9.57
N ALA A 358 -18.59 -8.49 9.80
CA ALA A 358 -19.93 -8.23 10.30
C ALA A 358 -19.98 -7.68 11.74
N LYS A 359 -18.85 -7.69 12.47
CA LYS A 359 -18.71 -7.05 13.78
C LYS A 359 -18.50 -5.54 13.67
N GLY A 360 -18.08 -5.07 12.50
CA GLY A 360 -18.03 -3.65 12.17
C GLY A 360 -19.40 -3.10 11.79
N HIS A 361 -19.44 -1.82 11.43
CA HIS A 361 -20.63 -1.19 10.85
C HIS A 361 -20.66 -1.42 9.34
N TRP A 362 -19.53 -1.19 8.67
CA TRP A 362 -19.39 -1.28 7.22
C TRP A 362 -18.46 -2.41 6.79
N ALA A 363 -18.91 -3.19 5.82
CA ALA A 363 -18.08 -4.12 5.08
C ALA A 363 -18.26 -3.91 3.56
N ALA A 364 -17.17 -4.00 2.82
CA ALA A 364 -17.14 -3.89 1.37
C ALA A 364 -16.66 -5.20 0.76
N TYR A 365 -17.36 -5.65 -0.29
CA TYR A 365 -16.95 -6.76 -1.14
C TYR A 365 -16.67 -6.22 -2.53
N VAL A 366 -15.48 -6.53 -3.05
CA VAL A 366 -14.98 -6.02 -4.32
C VAL A 366 -14.49 -7.19 -5.16
N ARG A 367 -15.05 -7.36 -6.35
CA ARG A 367 -14.55 -8.29 -7.36
C ARG A 367 -14.04 -7.50 -8.56
N VAL A 368 -12.87 -7.90 -9.07
CA VAL A 368 -12.22 -7.29 -10.23
C VAL A 368 -11.89 -8.38 -11.24
N LEU A 369 -12.23 -8.19 -12.52
CA LEU A 369 -11.82 -9.13 -13.56
C LEU A 369 -10.29 -9.20 -13.64
N ALA A 370 -9.73 -10.41 -13.80
CA ALA A 370 -8.28 -10.60 -13.80
C ALA A 370 -7.58 -9.84 -14.94
N ALA A 371 -8.25 -9.66 -16.08
CA ALA A 371 -7.76 -8.87 -17.22
C ALA A 371 -7.75 -7.35 -16.98
N LYS A 372 -8.31 -6.90 -15.85
CA LYS A 372 -8.44 -5.50 -15.45
C LYS A 372 -7.71 -5.21 -14.13
N PHE A 373 -7.09 -6.24 -13.55
CA PHE A 373 -6.15 -6.08 -12.46
C PHE A 373 -4.88 -5.38 -12.96
N ASP A 374 -4.20 -4.66 -12.07
CA ASP A 374 -3.08 -3.76 -12.42
C ASP A 374 -3.52 -2.57 -13.28
N GLY A 375 -4.49 -1.80 -12.76
CA GLY A 375 -5.03 -0.64 -13.43
C GLY A 375 -6.23 -0.03 -12.72
N VAL A 376 -6.85 0.92 -13.42
CA VAL A 376 -8.02 1.69 -12.96
C VAL A 376 -9.25 1.24 -13.74
N ILE A 377 -10.33 0.98 -13.01
CA ILE A 377 -11.66 0.74 -13.54
C ILE A 377 -12.50 1.98 -13.28
N ASP A 378 -12.93 2.66 -14.35
CA ASP A 378 -14.01 3.65 -14.28
C ASP A 378 -15.35 2.89 -14.21
N VAL A 379 -15.98 2.91 -13.04
CA VAL A 379 -17.16 2.07 -12.76
C VAL A 379 -18.39 2.43 -13.58
N ALA A 380 -18.47 3.68 -14.06
CA ALA A 380 -19.57 4.15 -14.90
C ALA A 380 -19.40 3.70 -16.35
N ALA A 381 -18.15 3.64 -16.83
CA ALA A 381 -17.83 3.22 -18.20
C ALA A 381 -17.66 1.69 -18.34
N GLN A 382 -17.22 1.01 -17.29
CA GLN A 382 -16.73 -0.38 -17.33
C GLN A 382 -17.57 -1.33 -16.45
N THR A 383 -18.90 -1.27 -16.60
CA THR A 383 -19.88 -1.96 -15.74
C THR A 383 -19.77 -3.49 -15.68
N SER A 384 -19.05 -4.13 -16.61
CA SER A 384 -18.81 -5.58 -16.61
C SER A 384 -17.48 -6.00 -15.98
N ASP A 385 -16.61 -5.05 -15.66
CA ASP A 385 -15.23 -5.31 -15.25
C ASP A 385 -15.06 -5.52 -13.74
N TYR A 386 -16.12 -5.24 -12.96
CA TYR A 386 -16.12 -5.31 -11.51
C TYR A 386 -17.45 -5.81 -10.95
N TRP A 387 -17.44 -6.08 -9.65
CA TRP A 387 -18.62 -6.28 -8.82
C TRP A 387 -18.38 -5.60 -7.47
N PHE A 388 -19.35 -4.86 -6.95
CA PHE A 388 -19.20 -4.14 -5.69
C PHE A 388 -20.43 -4.27 -4.80
N ARG A 389 -20.22 -4.59 -3.52
CA ARG A 389 -21.24 -4.52 -2.47
C ARG A 389 -20.73 -3.70 -1.31
N LEU A 390 -21.61 -2.86 -0.78
CA LEU A 390 -21.45 -2.27 0.54
C LEU A 390 -22.52 -2.84 1.47
N TYR A 391 -22.08 -3.40 2.59
CA TYR A 391 -22.93 -3.99 3.62
C TYR A 391 -22.99 -3.05 4.82
N ASP A 392 -24.22 -2.67 5.17
CA ASP A 392 -24.54 -1.95 6.41
C ASP A 392 -25.02 -2.97 7.43
N HIS A 393 -24.15 -3.37 8.36
CA HIS A 393 -24.48 -4.33 9.41
C HIS A 393 -25.32 -3.74 10.54
N LYS A 394 -25.49 -2.41 10.58
CA LYS A 394 -26.30 -1.71 11.60
C LYS A 394 -27.76 -1.59 11.18
N THR A 395 -28.02 -1.29 9.90
CA THR A 395 -29.39 -1.20 9.35
C THR A 395 -29.82 -2.43 8.57
N TYR A 396 -28.92 -3.41 8.43
CA TYR A 396 -29.11 -4.66 7.70
C TYR A 396 -29.42 -4.45 6.21
N GLN A 397 -28.77 -3.46 5.60
CA GLN A 397 -28.94 -3.13 4.18
C GLN A 397 -27.73 -3.58 3.36
N THR A 398 -28.00 -3.87 2.08
CA THR A 398 -26.96 -4.13 1.08
C THR A 398 -27.14 -3.14 -0.06
N TYR A 399 -26.06 -2.43 -0.39
CA TYR A 399 -26.01 -1.54 -1.53
C TYR A 399 -25.22 -2.17 -2.66
N TYR A 400 -25.79 -2.12 -3.85
CA TYR A 400 -25.29 -2.77 -5.06
C TYR A 400 -24.57 -1.73 -5.92
N GLY A 401 -23.29 -1.96 -6.22
CA GLY A 401 -22.51 -1.03 -7.02
C GLY A 401 -22.99 -0.93 -8.47
N GLU A 402 -23.54 -1.99 -9.04
CA GLU A 402 -23.92 -2.02 -10.46
C GLU A 402 -25.24 -1.29 -10.74
N ASP A 403 -25.81 -0.62 -9.73
CA ASP A 403 -27.00 0.21 -9.88
C ASP A 403 -26.74 1.41 -10.81
N ALA A 404 -27.71 1.70 -11.68
CA ALA A 404 -27.63 2.82 -12.60
C ALA A 404 -27.41 4.16 -11.86
N GLY A 405 -26.25 4.78 -12.09
CA GLY A 405 -25.86 6.05 -11.46
C GLY A 405 -24.65 5.97 -10.53
N LEU A 406 -24.03 4.79 -10.36
CA LEU A 406 -22.71 4.68 -9.70
C LEU A 406 -21.65 5.46 -10.47
N THR A 407 -20.81 6.19 -9.75
CA THR A 407 -19.61 6.87 -10.29
C THR A 407 -18.38 6.60 -9.42
N GLY A 408 -17.20 6.87 -9.97
CA GLY A 408 -15.93 6.72 -9.26
C GLY A 408 -15.01 5.65 -9.88
N THR A 409 -14.06 5.17 -9.10
CA THR A 409 -13.04 4.22 -9.57
C THR A 409 -12.75 3.10 -8.57
N ILE A 410 -12.36 1.95 -9.14
CA ILE A 410 -11.69 0.87 -8.42
C ILE A 410 -10.32 0.71 -9.06
N GLU A 411 -9.27 0.78 -8.27
CA GLU A 411 -7.89 0.77 -8.72
C GLU A 411 -7.12 -0.33 -7.98
N THR A 412 -6.38 -1.15 -8.71
CA THR A 412 -5.62 -2.28 -8.14
C THR A 412 -4.24 -2.35 -8.76
N HIS A 413 -3.22 -2.64 -7.96
CA HIS A 413 -1.86 -2.87 -8.46
C HIS A 413 -1.13 -3.95 -7.66
N PRO A 414 -0.28 -4.77 -8.31
CA PRO A 414 0.68 -5.63 -7.61
C PRO A 414 1.84 -4.79 -7.04
N ASN A 415 2.60 -5.38 -6.12
CA ASN A 415 3.87 -4.82 -5.67
C ASN A 415 4.84 -4.61 -6.87
N PRO A 416 5.38 -3.39 -7.09
CA PRO A 416 6.27 -3.11 -8.23
C PRO A 416 7.59 -3.90 -8.18
N ALA A 417 8.07 -4.28 -7.01
CA ALA A 417 9.27 -5.12 -6.84
C ALA A 417 8.98 -6.63 -6.94
N GLY A 418 7.74 -7.01 -7.22
CA GLY A 418 7.25 -8.37 -7.02
C GLY A 418 6.97 -8.66 -5.55
N GLY A 419 6.06 -9.59 -5.29
CA GLY A 419 5.60 -9.89 -3.93
C GLY A 419 4.16 -10.38 -3.89
N LYS A 420 3.62 -10.51 -2.68
CA LYS A 420 2.21 -10.87 -2.45
C LYS A 420 1.37 -9.67 -2.04
N GLU A 421 1.99 -8.52 -1.80
CA GLU A 421 1.30 -7.29 -1.45
C GLU A 421 0.48 -6.79 -2.63
N ILE A 422 -0.72 -6.31 -2.32
CA ILE A 422 -1.64 -5.72 -3.28
C ILE A 422 -2.00 -4.33 -2.79
N TYR A 423 -1.99 -3.39 -3.72
CA TYR A 423 -2.65 -2.10 -3.54
C TYR A 423 -4.07 -2.19 -4.07
N LEU A 424 -5.04 -1.78 -3.24
CA LEU A 424 -6.46 -1.66 -3.60
C LEU A 424 -6.94 -0.27 -3.17
N ARG A 425 -7.56 0.46 -4.10
CA ARG A 425 -8.24 1.71 -3.81
C ARG A 425 -9.64 1.68 -4.41
N VAL A 426 -10.62 2.04 -3.58
CA VAL A 426 -12.03 2.19 -3.92
C VAL A 426 -12.41 3.63 -3.64
N ASN A 427 -12.90 4.35 -4.65
CA ASN A 427 -13.42 5.69 -4.49
C ASN A 427 -14.72 5.78 -5.28
N LEU A 428 -15.85 5.58 -4.61
CA LEU A 428 -17.15 5.40 -5.25
C LEU A 428 -18.19 6.37 -4.68
N THR A 429 -19.14 6.77 -5.51
CA THR A 429 -20.40 7.40 -5.07
C THR A 429 -21.56 6.55 -5.58
N LEU A 430 -22.26 5.90 -4.66
CA LEU A 430 -23.41 5.05 -4.94
C LEU A 430 -24.62 5.89 -5.38
N LYS A 431 -25.59 5.26 -6.06
CA LYS A 431 -26.79 5.92 -6.60
C LYS A 431 -27.61 6.70 -5.56
N ASN A 432 -27.63 6.23 -4.32
CA ASN A 432 -28.33 6.86 -3.20
C ASN A 432 -27.54 8.03 -2.57
N GLY A 433 -26.36 8.37 -3.12
CA GLY A 433 -25.51 9.45 -2.64
C GLY A 433 -24.52 9.04 -1.55
N ILE A 434 -24.44 7.74 -1.20
CA ILE A 434 -23.42 7.24 -0.26
C ILE A 434 -22.04 7.27 -0.95
N GLY A 435 -21.08 7.95 -0.32
CA GLY A 435 -19.67 7.93 -0.73
C GLY A 435 -18.91 6.80 -0.02
N VAL A 436 -18.07 6.07 -0.75
CA VAL A 436 -17.17 5.04 -0.20
C VAL A 436 -15.74 5.34 -0.63
N GLU A 437 -14.87 5.58 0.35
CA GLU A 437 -13.44 5.74 0.16
C GLU A 437 -12.74 4.65 0.95
N ALA A 438 -12.04 3.73 0.29
CA ALA A 438 -11.22 2.72 0.95
C ALA A 438 -9.87 2.61 0.24
N GLU A 439 -8.80 2.45 1.00
CA GLU A 439 -7.47 2.26 0.43
C GLU A 439 -6.65 1.34 1.31
N TYR A 440 -5.97 0.38 0.70
CA TYR A 440 -5.18 -0.62 1.38
C TYR A 440 -3.91 -0.95 0.58
N TYR A 441 -2.79 -1.09 1.27
CA TYR A 441 -1.58 -1.74 0.76
C TYR A 441 -1.02 -2.70 1.82
N GLY A 442 -0.83 -3.95 1.40
CA GLY A 442 -0.26 -5.00 2.24
C GLY A 442 -0.54 -6.39 1.69
N VAL A 443 -0.10 -7.42 2.40
CA VAL A 443 -0.40 -8.81 2.04
C VAL A 443 -1.85 -9.12 2.41
N PRO A 444 -2.71 -9.50 1.46
CA PRO A 444 -4.07 -9.91 1.79
C PRO A 444 -4.09 -11.24 2.56
N THR A 445 -5.06 -11.41 3.45
CA THR A 445 -5.32 -12.68 4.13
C THR A 445 -6.11 -13.60 3.21
N ALA A 446 -5.54 -14.74 2.85
CA ALA A 446 -6.21 -15.71 1.99
C ALA A 446 -7.45 -16.32 2.69
N ALA A 447 -8.57 -16.38 1.98
CA ALA A 447 -9.82 -16.96 2.43
C ALA A 447 -10.39 -17.96 1.40
N THR A 448 -11.19 -18.92 1.88
CA THR A 448 -11.84 -19.91 1.03
C THR A 448 -12.98 -19.28 0.22
N ALA A 449 -13.41 -19.95 -0.85
CA ALA A 449 -14.54 -19.52 -1.66
C ALA A 449 -15.82 -19.36 -0.82
N ASP A 450 -16.13 -20.33 0.04
CA ASP A 450 -17.33 -20.30 0.88
C ASP A 450 -17.29 -19.15 1.91
N ALA A 451 -16.11 -18.83 2.44
CA ALA A 451 -15.93 -17.72 3.37
C ALA A 451 -16.04 -16.35 2.68
N MET A 452 -15.72 -16.28 1.39
CA MET A 452 -15.80 -15.09 0.55
C MET A 452 -17.09 -15.04 -0.27
N ASP A 453 -18.06 -15.92 0.00
CA ASP A 453 -19.36 -15.87 -0.66
C ASP A 453 -20.10 -14.59 -0.31
N GLU A 454 -20.77 -13.98 -1.31
CA GLU A 454 -21.51 -12.74 -1.15
C GLU A 454 -22.56 -12.84 -0.04
N GLU A 455 -23.23 -13.98 0.10
CA GLU A 455 -24.28 -14.18 1.10
C GLU A 455 -23.71 -14.38 2.51
N THR A 456 -22.44 -14.80 2.65
CA THR A 456 -21.77 -14.94 3.95
C THR A 456 -21.53 -13.59 4.63
N LEU A 457 -21.26 -12.55 3.83
CA LEU A 457 -21.02 -11.19 4.32
C LEU A 457 -22.31 -10.36 4.42
N LYS A 458 -23.39 -10.83 3.81
CA LYS A 458 -24.64 -10.08 3.73
C LYS A 458 -25.28 -9.92 5.11
N PRO A 459 -25.61 -8.69 5.54
CA PRO A 459 -26.32 -8.46 6.79
C PRO A 459 -27.68 -9.16 6.79
N VAL A 460 -27.95 -9.94 7.83
CA VAL A 460 -29.25 -10.56 8.06
C VAL A 460 -29.93 -9.84 9.20
N LYS A 461 -31.09 -9.22 8.93
CA LYS A 461 -31.91 -8.62 9.98
C LYS A 461 -32.32 -9.73 10.97
N PRO A 462 -32.10 -9.56 12.28
CA PRO A 462 -32.58 -10.51 13.28
C PRO A 462 -34.09 -10.73 13.12
N PHE A 463 -34.53 -11.97 13.34
CA PHE A 463 -35.96 -12.29 13.33
C PHE A 463 -36.67 -11.55 14.47
N GLU A 464 -37.73 -10.82 14.13
CA GLU A 464 -38.61 -10.15 15.08
C GLU A 464 -39.94 -10.92 15.14
N PRO A 465 -40.34 -11.48 16.30
CA PRO A 465 -41.64 -12.13 16.46
C PRO A 465 -42.81 -11.21 16.09
N TYR A 466 -43.87 -11.76 15.47
CA TYR A 466 -44.94 -10.93 14.93
C TYR A 466 -46.32 -11.61 14.86
N ILE A 467 -47.35 -10.76 14.80
CA ILE A 467 -48.71 -11.07 14.35
C ILE A 467 -48.95 -10.27 13.06
N LYS A 468 -49.34 -10.94 11.99
CA LYS A 468 -49.52 -10.35 10.66
C LYS A 468 -50.88 -10.72 10.07
N PHE A 469 -51.51 -9.74 9.43
CA PHE A 469 -52.71 -9.95 8.63
C PHE A 469 -52.44 -9.65 7.15
N LEU A 470 -52.91 -10.54 6.29
CA LEU A 470 -52.97 -10.34 4.85
C LEU A 470 -54.44 -10.30 4.41
N ASP A 471 -54.75 -9.50 3.39
CA ASP A 471 -56.06 -9.55 2.76
C ASP A 471 -56.24 -10.84 1.93
N LYS A 472 -57.44 -11.04 1.39
CA LYS A 472 -57.77 -12.18 0.51
C LYS A 472 -56.88 -12.32 -0.74
N ASP A 473 -56.18 -11.27 -1.14
CA ASP A 473 -55.27 -11.23 -2.29
C ASP A 473 -53.80 -11.31 -1.84
N ASN A 474 -53.55 -11.69 -0.58
CA ASN A 474 -52.25 -11.79 0.08
C ASN A 474 -51.47 -10.46 0.23
N LYS A 475 -52.16 -9.32 0.27
CA LYS A 475 -51.53 -8.02 0.50
C LYS A 475 -51.48 -7.70 2.00
N ASP A 476 -50.39 -7.08 2.43
CA ASP A 476 -50.20 -6.69 3.82
C ASP A 476 -51.29 -5.72 4.30
N MET A 477 -51.97 -6.09 5.39
CA MET A 477 -52.96 -5.24 6.05
C MET A 477 -52.44 -4.70 7.38
N LEU A 478 -51.79 -5.56 8.16
CA LEU A 478 -51.37 -5.24 9.51
C LEU A 478 -50.14 -6.05 9.92
N TYR A 479 -49.27 -5.42 10.69
CA TYR A 479 -48.12 -6.04 11.31
C TYR A 479 -47.98 -5.53 12.75
N TRP A 480 -47.93 -6.46 13.71
CA TRP A 480 -47.71 -6.17 15.12
C TRP A 480 -46.51 -6.94 15.64
N PRO A 481 -45.50 -6.27 16.20
CA PRO A 481 -44.45 -6.94 16.94
C PRO A 481 -45.03 -7.71 18.12
N VAL A 482 -44.60 -8.95 18.29
CA VAL A 482 -44.83 -9.73 19.51
C VAL A 482 -43.68 -9.45 20.47
N THR A 483 -44.02 -8.80 21.57
CA THR A 483 -43.06 -8.37 22.60
C THR A 483 -42.63 -9.50 23.53
N ALA A 484 -43.50 -10.50 23.73
CA ALA A 484 -43.24 -11.70 24.50
C ALA A 484 -44.24 -12.80 24.14
N MET A 485 -43.83 -14.05 24.28
CA MET A 485 -44.74 -15.20 24.29
C MET A 485 -44.79 -15.76 25.70
N GLU A 486 -45.91 -15.61 26.39
CA GLU A 486 -46.12 -16.26 27.69
C GLU A 486 -46.72 -17.64 27.50
N VAL A 487 -46.25 -18.62 28.27
CA VAL A 487 -46.70 -20.02 28.16
C VAL A 487 -47.14 -20.53 29.52
N ARG A 488 -48.28 -21.21 29.56
CA ARG A 488 -48.70 -22.05 30.70
C ARG A 488 -49.08 -23.44 30.21
N HIS A 489 -48.92 -24.43 31.08
CA HIS A 489 -49.52 -25.75 30.89
C HIS A 489 -50.72 -25.90 31.82
N ASP A 490 -51.82 -26.44 31.29
CA ASP A 490 -53.09 -26.62 32.00
C ASP A 490 -53.51 -28.10 31.91
N PRO A 491 -53.40 -28.87 32.99
CA PRO A 491 -53.72 -30.30 32.98
C PRO A 491 -55.23 -30.59 32.86
N ALA A 492 -56.07 -29.55 32.96
CA ALA A 492 -57.51 -29.65 32.89
C ALA A 492 -58.15 -28.44 32.19
N TYR A 493 -57.58 -28.03 31.05
CA TYR A 493 -58.14 -27.01 30.18
C TYR A 493 -59.57 -27.38 29.79
N ARG A 494 -60.53 -26.55 30.19
CA ARG A 494 -61.94 -26.76 29.86
C ARG A 494 -62.24 -26.26 28.45
N ASP A 495 -62.59 -27.17 27.56
CA ASP A 495 -63.15 -26.82 26.27
C ASP A 495 -64.47 -26.06 26.45
N SER A 496 -64.55 -24.85 25.89
CA SER A 496 -65.70 -23.96 26.10
C SER A 496 -66.98 -24.42 25.37
N TYR A 497 -66.89 -25.40 24.47
CA TYR A 497 -67.97 -25.87 23.61
C TYR A 497 -68.46 -27.27 23.97
N THR A 498 -67.54 -28.21 24.17
CA THR A 498 -67.90 -29.58 24.58
C THR A 498 -67.97 -29.73 26.09
N GLY A 499 -67.29 -28.87 26.85
CA GLY A 499 -67.14 -28.97 28.30
C GLY A 499 -66.13 -30.03 28.73
N ASP A 500 -65.44 -30.68 27.78
CA ASP A 500 -64.39 -31.67 28.05
C ASP A 500 -63.21 -31.01 28.78
N LEU A 501 -62.50 -31.80 29.58
CA LEU A 501 -61.24 -31.40 30.20
C LEU A 501 -60.09 -32.02 29.40
N LEU A 502 -59.16 -31.17 28.97
CA LEU A 502 -58.02 -31.53 28.12
C LEU A 502 -56.72 -31.08 28.81
N SER A 503 -55.66 -31.86 28.67
CA SER A 503 -54.31 -31.44 29.09
C SER A 503 -53.59 -30.82 27.89
N GLY A 504 -52.90 -29.70 28.09
CA GLY A 504 -52.23 -29.00 27.00
C GLY A 504 -51.63 -27.65 27.37
N TYR A 505 -51.01 -27.01 26.38
CA TYR A 505 -50.31 -25.74 26.51
C TYR A 505 -51.16 -24.58 25.98
N CYS A 506 -51.15 -23.45 26.69
CA CYS A 506 -51.66 -22.18 26.19
C CYS A 506 -50.51 -21.21 25.93
N PHE A 507 -50.41 -20.73 24.69
CA PHE A 507 -49.44 -19.75 24.21
C PHE A 507 -50.12 -18.38 24.07
N TYR A 508 -49.61 -17.36 24.76
CA TYR A 508 -50.14 -16.00 24.73
C TYR A 508 -49.15 -15.06 24.06
N PHE A 509 -49.60 -14.33 23.03
CA PHE A 509 -48.73 -13.48 22.22
C PHE A 509 -48.93 -12.01 22.60
N ARG A 510 -48.09 -11.51 23.52
CA ARG A 510 -48.17 -10.12 23.99
C ARG A 510 -47.78 -9.17 22.87
N ASN A 511 -48.60 -8.16 22.65
CA ASN A 511 -48.31 -7.07 21.71
C ASN A 511 -48.52 -5.71 22.40
N ALA A 512 -48.38 -4.62 21.65
CA ALA A 512 -48.49 -3.26 22.18
C ALA A 512 -49.84 -2.94 22.84
N PHE A 513 -50.88 -3.75 22.62
CA PHE A 513 -52.22 -3.59 23.18
C PHE A 513 -52.50 -4.54 24.35
N THR A 514 -51.53 -5.39 24.74
CA THR A 514 -51.71 -6.34 25.84
C THR A 514 -51.45 -5.68 27.19
N GLU A 515 -52.51 -5.26 27.88
CA GLU A 515 -52.42 -4.76 29.26
C GLU A 515 -52.30 -5.91 30.27
N SER A 516 -53.11 -6.96 30.11
CA SER A 516 -53.13 -8.15 30.98
C SER A 516 -53.61 -9.37 30.21
N ILE A 517 -53.02 -10.55 30.50
CA ILE A 517 -53.43 -11.82 29.89
C ILE A 517 -54.69 -12.41 30.55
N ASP A 518 -55.06 -11.92 31.73
CA ASP A 518 -56.31 -12.29 32.40
C ASP A 518 -57.52 -11.51 31.91
N ALA A 519 -57.29 -10.37 31.25
CA ALA A 519 -58.39 -9.67 30.63
C ALA A 519 -59.00 -10.58 29.58
N ASP A 520 -60.34 -10.63 29.52
CA ASP A 520 -61.05 -11.07 28.31
C ASP A 520 -60.87 -10.03 27.19
N ASP A 521 -59.62 -9.56 27.01
CA ASP A 521 -59.25 -8.67 25.94
C ASP A 521 -59.20 -9.48 24.65
N ASN A 522 -59.75 -8.87 23.60
CA ASN A 522 -59.79 -9.48 22.28
C ASN A 522 -58.50 -9.19 21.50
N THR A 523 -57.53 -8.51 22.13
CA THR A 523 -56.33 -7.95 21.52
C THR A 523 -55.09 -8.82 21.70
N THR A 524 -55.11 -9.76 22.65
CA THR A 524 -54.01 -10.71 22.92
C THR A 524 -54.38 -12.10 22.42
N PRO A 525 -53.79 -12.59 21.30
CA PRO A 525 -54.04 -13.94 20.84
C PRO A 525 -53.59 -14.98 21.88
N MET A 526 -54.46 -15.95 22.16
CA MET A 526 -54.12 -17.15 22.91
C MET A 526 -54.37 -18.38 22.06
N PHE A 527 -53.35 -19.23 21.89
CA PHE A 527 -53.46 -20.51 21.20
C PHE A 527 -53.33 -21.67 22.20
N PHE A 528 -54.28 -22.59 22.19
CA PHE A 528 -54.23 -23.82 22.96
C PHE A 528 -53.90 -25.01 22.05
N LEU A 529 -52.94 -25.83 22.49
CA LEU A 529 -52.54 -27.07 21.82
C LEU A 529 -52.54 -28.25 22.82
N PRO A 530 -53.19 -29.38 22.50
CA PRO A 530 -53.13 -30.58 23.35
C PRO A 530 -51.71 -31.16 23.46
N ASP A 531 -51.39 -31.80 24.60
CA ASP A 531 -50.06 -32.39 24.86
C ASP A 531 -49.59 -33.35 23.78
N SER A 532 -50.50 -34.13 23.20
CA SER A 532 -50.18 -35.12 22.17
C SER A 532 -49.66 -34.53 20.86
N TYR A 533 -49.73 -33.22 20.69
CA TYR A 533 -49.27 -32.48 19.51
C TYR A 533 -48.10 -31.54 19.80
N LEU A 534 -47.62 -31.48 21.05
CA LEU A 534 -46.38 -30.80 21.37
C LEU A 534 -45.20 -31.53 20.68
N ASP A 535 -44.27 -30.77 20.09
CA ASP A 535 -43.09 -31.30 19.37
C ASP A 535 -43.44 -32.24 18.21
N HIS A 536 -44.62 -32.08 17.61
CA HIS A 536 -45.01 -32.80 16.40
C HIS A 536 -43.96 -32.59 15.28
N GLU A 537 -43.58 -33.67 14.59
CA GLU A 537 -42.66 -33.56 13.46
C GLU A 537 -43.33 -32.81 12.29
N GLY A 538 -42.83 -31.61 12.00
CA GLY A 538 -43.32 -30.79 10.89
C GLY A 538 -44.55 -29.95 11.23
N GLU A 539 -45.19 -29.43 10.18
CA GLU A 539 -46.38 -28.59 10.29
C GLU A 539 -47.65 -29.45 10.45
N ILE A 540 -48.50 -29.12 11.42
CA ILE A 540 -49.77 -29.81 11.68
C ILE A 540 -50.86 -29.19 10.80
N ASP A 541 -51.46 -29.99 9.92
CA ASP A 541 -52.67 -29.63 9.16
C ASP A 541 -53.91 -29.75 10.06
N LEU A 542 -54.28 -28.63 10.70
CA LEU A 542 -55.33 -28.59 11.71
C LEU A 542 -56.72 -29.03 11.19
N PRO A 543 -57.14 -28.69 9.96
CA PRO A 543 -58.34 -29.25 9.35
C PRO A 543 -58.31 -30.77 9.18
N ALA A 544 -57.18 -31.34 8.74
CA ALA A 544 -57.03 -32.78 8.54
C ALA A 544 -57.12 -33.57 9.86
N GLU A 545 -56.62 -32.99 10.96
CA GLU A 545 -56.69 -33.61 12.29
C GLU A 545 -58.12 -33.71 12.84
N GLY A 546 -59.01 -32.80 12.46
CA GLY A 546 -60.41 -32.79 12.92
C GLY A 546 -60.51 -32.85 14.45
N THR A 547 -61.22 -33.85 14.99
CA THR A 547 -61.41 -34.01 16.44
C THR A 547 -60.23 -34.66 17.16
N ASN A 548 -59.19 -35.10 16.46
CA ASN A 548 -57.99 -35.68 17.08
C ASN A 548 -57.15 -34.60 17.76
N CYS A 549 -57.02 -33.44 17.10
CA CYS A 549 -56.38 -32.26 17.66
C CYS A 549 -57.44 -31.24 18.11
N LYS A 550 -57.79 -31.25 19.40
CA LYS A 550 -58.74 -30.29 19.97
C LYS A 550 -58.07 -28.93 20.28
N TRP A 551 -57.55 -28.27 19.25
CA TRP A 551 -56.90 -26.96 19.35
C TRP A 551 -57.90 -25.81 19.45
N ASN A 552 -57.46 -24.67 19.98
CA ASN A 552 -58.27 -23.45 20.04
C ASN A 552 -57.42 -22.19 19.89
N LEU A 553 -57.86 -21.26 19.05
CA LEU A 553 -57.36 -19.89 19.01
C LEU A 553 -58.43 -18.95 19.58
N ARG A 554 -58.13 -18.35 20.73
CA ARG A 554 -58.88 -17.22 21.26
C ARG A 554 -58.24 -15.93 20.76
N PHE A 555 -58.80 -15.37 19.71
CA PHE A 555 -58.42 -14.07 19.20
C PHE A 555 -59.57 -13.50 18.38
N GLN A 556 -59.99 -12.28 18.70
CA GLN A 556 -61.10 -11.62 18.02
C GLN A 556 -60.62 -10.26 17.52
N TYR A 557 -60.52 -10.11 16.21
CA TYR A 557 -60.07 -8.86 15.62
C TYR A 557 -60.95 -8.45 14.45
N MET A 558 -61.00 -7.15 14.13
CA MET A 558 -61.93 -6.62 13.12
C MET A 558 -61.73 -7.19 11.71
N TYR A 559 -60.58 -7.83 11.44
CA TYR A 559 -60.26 -8.48 10.17
C TYR A 559 -60.61 -9.98 10.12
N LEU A 560 -61.23 -10.50 11.18
CA LEU A 560 -61.62 -11.89 11.34
C LEU A 560 -63.15 -12.00 11.50
N SER A 561 -63.75 -13.01 10.88
CA SER A 561 -65.20 -13.20 10.87
C SER A 561 -65.77 -13.88 12.13
N SER A 562 -64.98 -14.72 12.82
CA SER A 562 -65.49 -15.49 13.97
C SER A 562 -65.49 -14.67 15.26
N TYR A 563 -66.68 -14.42 15.80
CA TYR A 563 -66.87 -13.73 17.09
C TYR A 563 -66.42 -14.59 18.29
N ASN A 564 -66.41 -15.92 18.16
CA ASN A 564 -66.14 -16.83 19.27
C ASN A 564 -64.74 -17.48 19.20
N GLY A 565 -63.84 -16.95 18.37
CA GLY A 565 -62.53 -17.53 18.09
C GLY A 565 -62.56 -18.72 17.12
N TYR A 566 -61.41 -19.34 16.92
CA TYR A 566 -61.19 -20.45 15.97
C TYR A 566 -60.75 -21.71 16.72
N GLY A 567 -60.82 -22.87 16.09
CA GLY A 567 -60.47 -24.14 16.73
C GLY A 567 -60.85 -25.32 15.86
N TYR A 568 -60.81 -26.52 16.41
CA TYR A 568 -61.30 -27.72 15.73
C TYR A 568 -62.82 -27.68 15.46
N SER A 569 -63.31 -28.59 14.61
CA SER A 569 -64.74 -28.77 14.33
C SER A 569 -65.21 -30.18 14.74
N ASP A 570 -66.30 -30.26 15.50
CA ASP A 570 -67.03 -31.46 15.87
C ASP A 570 -68.53 -31.29 15.59
N LYS A 571 -69.00 -31.89 14.50
CA LYS A 571 -70.40 -31.84 14.08
C LYS A 571 -71.36 -32.50 15.08
N ALA A 572 -70.92 -33.54 15.80
CA ALA A 572 -71.76 -34.25 16.76
C ALA A 572 -72.01 -33.41 18.02
N LYS A 573 -71.11 -32.47 18.32
CA LYS A 573 -71.20 -31.55 19.47
C LYS A 573 -71.55 -30.12 19.07
N TYR A 574 -71.97 -29.90 17.83
CA TYR A 574 -72.32 -28.59 17.28
C TYR A 574 -71.17 -27.56 17.35
N CYS A 575 -69.92 -28.00 17.29
CA CYS A 575 -68.73 -27.15 17.24
C CYS A 575 -68.25 -27.02 15.79
N MET A 576 -68.34 -25.84 15.19
CA MET A 576 -67.90 -25.58 13.81
C MET A 576 -67.03 -24.32 13.79
N ARG A 577 -65.70 -24.49 13.78
CA ARG A 577 -64.72 -23.38 14.00
C ARG A 577 -63.45 -23.48 13.18
N CYS A 578 -63.18 -24.65 12.60
CA CYS A 578 -61.94 -24.89 11.88
C CYS A 578 -62.03 -24.24 10.51
N PRO A 579 -61.13 -23.30 10.18
CA PRO A 579 -61.02 -22.81 8.81
C PRO A 579 -60.63 -23.97 7.87
N GLU A 580 -60.88 -23.81 6.57
CA GLU A 580 -60.48 -24.80 5.56
C GLU A 580 -58.96 -24.88 5.38
N LYS A 581 -58.25 -23.81 5.78
CA LYS A 581 -56.80 -23.73 5.77
C LYS A 581 -56.34 -23.18 7.11
N ALA A 582 -55.82 -24.05 7.96
CA ALA A 582 -55.17 -23.67 9.21
C ALA A 582 -54.03 -24.64 9.51
N ALA A 583 -52.91 -24.13 9.96
CA ALA A 583 -51.74 -24.93 10.27
C ALA A 583 -50.98 -24.36 11.46
N VAL A 584 -50.33 -25.24 12.21
CA VAL A 584 -49.46 -24.85 13.32
C VAL A 584 -48.19 -25.69 13.38
N THR A 585 -47.08 -25.05 13.72
CA THR A 585 -45.84 -25.67 14.16
C THR A 585 -45.54 -25.17 15.56
N VAL A 586 -45.34 -26.09 16.50
CA VAL A 586 -44.90 -25.78 17.87
C VAL A 586 -43.79 -26.75 18.22
N LYS A 587 -42.60 -26.21 18.49
CA LYS A 587 -41.42 -27.00 18.86
C LYS A 587 -40.61 -26.29 19.94
N GLN A 588 -40.05 -27.06 20.86
CA GLN A 588 -39.06 -26.58 21.81
C GLN A 588 -37.66 -27.09 21.44
N GLU A 589 -36.70 -26.19 21.27
CA GLU A 589 -35.29 -26.50 20.99
C GLU A 589 -34.38 -25.70 21.92
N ASN A 590 -33.51 -26.36 22.69
CA ASN A 590 -32.54 -25.68 23.57
C ASN A 590 -33.15 -24.62 24.51
N LYS A 591 -34.37 -24.89 25.03
CA LYS A 591 -35.17 -23.96 25.86
C LYS A 591 -35.74 -22.73 25.12
N GLU A 592 -35.57 -22.65 23.81
CA GLU A 592 -36.28 -21.70 22.95
C GLU A 592 -37.47 -22.37 22.27
N TRP A 593 -38.46 -21.58 21.93
CA TRP A 593 -39.69 -21.99 21.27
C TRP A 593 -39.68 -21.54 19.83
N ILE A 594 -40.08 -22.44 18.93
CA ILE A 594 -40.47 -22.12 17.56
C ILE A 594 -41.98 -22.32 17.50
N PHE A 595 -42.71 -21.22 17.37
CA PHE A 595 -44.15 -21.22 17.19
C PHE A 595 -44.49 -20.54 15.86
N LYS A 596 -45.28 -21.21 15.03
CA LYS A 596 -45.85 -20.63 13.82
C LYS A 596 -47.28 -21.11 13.67
N PHE A 597 -48.23 -20.19 13.69
CA PHE A 597 -49.63 -20.46 13.36
C PHE A 597 -50.02 -19.66 12.13
N SER A 598 -50.76 -20.28 11.21
CA SER A 598 -51.38 -19.57 10.11
C SER A 598 -52.79 -20.09 9.84
N MET A 599 -53.70 -19.19 9.46
CA MET A 599 -55.02 -19.58 8.97
C MET A 599 -55.56 -18.58 7.95
N VAL A 600 -56.37 -19.07 7.02
CA VAL A 600 -57.23 -18.23 6.19
C VAL A 600 -58.61 -18.20 6.84
N ASP A 601 -59.14 -17.02 7.16
CA ASP A 601 -60.50 -16.84 7.71
C ASP A 601 -61.57 -17.17 6.66
N TRP A 602 -61.74 -18.46 6.42
CA TRP A 602 -62.69 -19.03 5.49
C TRP A 602 -62.99 -20.47 5.89
N GLY A 603 -64.26 -20.76 6.19
CA GLY A 603 -64.68 -22.12 6.52
C GLY A 603 -66.12 -22.20 7.00
N VAL A 604 -66.56 -23.42 7.30
CA VAL A 604 -67.91 -23.65 7.81
C VAL A 604 -67.91 -23.38 9.32
N PHE A 605 -68.44 -22.22 9.72
CA PHE A 605 -68.45 -21.77 11.12
C PHE A 605 -69.84 -21.87 11.80
N SER A 606 -70.81 -22.49 11.14
CA SER A 606 -72.16 -22.69 11.66
C SER A 606 -72.65 -24.11 11.36
N THR A 607 -73.35 -24.71 12.31
CA THR A 607 -74.03 -26.01 12.11
C THR A 607 -75.32 -25.89 11.29
N TRP A 608 -75.83 -24.67 11.14
CA TRP A 608 -77.10 -24.37 10.46
C TRP A 608 -76.90 -23.82 9.05
N ASN A 609 -75.66 -23.43 8.70
CA ASN A 609 -75.28 -23.02 7.36
C ASN A 609 -74.13 -23.91 6.87
N PRO A 610 -74.35 -24.79 5.88
CA PRO A 610 -73.30 -25.66 5.36
C PRO A 610 -72.29 -24.92 4.47
N ASP A 611 -72.59 -23.68 4.06
CA ASP A 611 -71.74 -22.92 3.17
C ASP A 611 -70.56 -22.28 3.94
N PRO A 612 -69.32 -22.38 3.43
CA PRO A 612 -68.19 -21.66 3.98
C PRO A 612 -68.44 -20.15 4.00
N THR A 613 -68.03 -19.52 5.10
CA THR A 613 -68.12 -18.08 5.32
C THR A 613 -66.79 -17.57 5.86
N GLY A 614 -66.51 -16.28 5.66
CA GLY A 614 -65.36 -15.62 6.25
C GLY A 614 -64.96 -14.39 5.48
N THR A 615 -63.93 -13.69 5.95
CA THR A 615 -63.36 -12.53 5.25
C THR A 615 -62.43 -12.94 4.10
N GLY A 616 -61.87 -14.15 4.15
CA GLY A 616 -60.78 -14.60 3.27
C GLY A 616 -59.40 -14.07 3.65
N ASN A 617 -59.30 -13.27 4.73
CA ASN A 617 -58.02 -12.73 5.21
C ASN A 617 -57.17 -13.83 5.84
N THR A 618 -55.84 -13.67 5.79
CA THR A 618 -54.90 -14.60 6.41
C THR A 618 -54.36 -14.00 7.71
N LEU A 619 -54.41 -14.76 8.80
CA LEU A 619 -53.71 -14.46 10.05
C LEU A 619 -52.44 -15.32 10.11
N ILE A 620 -51.32 -14.70 10.48
CA ILE A 620 -50.04 -15.37 10.76
C ILE A 620 -49.56 -14.91 12.13
N ILE A 621 -49.15 -15.84 12.98
CA ILE A 621 -48.45 -15.57 14.24
C ILE A 621 -47.15 -16.37 14.20
N GLU A 622 -46.01 -15.70 14.31
CA GLU A 622 -44.71 -16.35 14.33
C GLU A 622 -43.87 -15.84 15.49
N PHE A 623 -43.29 -16.77 16.24
CA PHE A 623 -42.44 -16.49 17.39
C PHE A 623 -41.24 -17.43 17.41
N ARG A 624 -40.07 -16.88 17.73
CA ARG A 624 -38.82 -17.61 17.96
C ARG A 624 -38.11 -16.99 19.15
N GLY A 625 -37.78 -17.80 20.16
CA GLY A 625 -37.04 -17.35 21.34
C GLY A 625 -37.55 -17.96 22.64
N LYS A 626 -37.09 -17.43 23.77
CA LYS A 626 -37.54 -17.88 25.10
C LYS A 626 -38.98 -17.47 25.39
N ALA A 627 -39.73 -18.35 26.06
CA ALA A 627 -41.04 -18.03 26.57
C ALA A 627 -40.95 -17.31 27.91
N ASP A 628 -41.81 -16.33 28.12
CA ASP A 628 -41.95 -15.63 29.40
C ASP A 628 -42.85 -16.42 30.35
N LYS A 629 -42.61 -16.21 31.66
CA LYS A 629 -43.43 -16.78 32.72
C LYS A 629 -44.86 -16.26 32.61
N TYR A 630 -45.82 -17.19 32.61
CA TYR A 630 -47.24 -16.85 32.61
C TYR A 630 -47.60 -15.97 33.81
N SER A 631 -48.16 -14.80 33.51
CA SER A 631 -48.48 -13.72 34.45
C SER A 631 -49.94 -13.69 34.88
N GLY A 632 -50.79 -14.52 34.28
CA GLY A 632 -52.23 -14.55 34.60
C GLY A 632 -52.61 -15.42 35.80
N SER A 633 -53.91 -15.49 36.05
CA SER A 633 -54.57 -16.09 37.20
C SER A 633 -55.06 -17.52 36.98
N LYS A 634 -55.02 -18.02 35.74
CA LYS A 634 -55.44 -19.40 35.42
C LYS A 634 -54.42 -20.42 35.93
N PRO A 635 -54.82 -21.70 36.10
CA PRO A 635 -53.90 -22.76 36.49
C PRO A 635 -52.66 -22.82 35.58
N ASN A 636 -51.50 -23.01 36.20
CA ASN A 636 -50.23 -23.25 35.53
C ASN A 636 -49.44 -24.22 36.41
N ASP A 637 -49.11 -25.39 35.90
CA ASP A 637 -48.30 -26.41 36.60
C ASP A 637 -46.85 -26.48 36.09
N LEU A 638 -46.45 -25.57 35.20
CA LEU A 638 -45.05 -25.39 34.83
C LEU A 638 -44.25 -24.82 36.01
N ALA A 639 -43.10 -25.43 36.27
CA ALA A 639 -42.17 -24.96 37.29
C ALA A 639 -41.39 -23.73 36.82
N ASP A 640 -40.86 -22.94 37.75
CA ASP A 640 -40.16 -21.68 37.44
C ASP A 640 -38.90 -21.89 36.58
N ASP A 641 -38.22 -23.02 36.74
CA ASP A 641 -37.02 -23.41 35.98
C ASP A 641 -37.31 -23.75 34.50
N PHE A 642 -38.57 -23.93 34.13
CA PHE A 642 -39.00 -24.07 32.73
C PHE A 642 -38.74 -22.79 31.93
N TYR A 643 -38.80 -21.62 32.59
CA TYR A 643 -38.66 -20.32 31.96
C TYR A 643 -37.21 -19.76 32.00
N GLU A 644 -36.30 -20.41 32.74
CA GLU A 644 -34.88 -20.05 32.86
C GLU A 644 -34.03 -20.70 31.76
#